data_AF-A0A971CJK0-F1
#
_entry.id   AF-A0A971CJK0-F1
#
_cell.length_a   1.000
_cell.length_b   1.000
_cell.length_c   1.000
_cell.angle_alpha   90.00
_cell.angle_beta   90.00
_cell.angle_gamma   90.00
#
_symmetry.space_group_name_H-M   'P 1'
#
loop_
_entity.id
_entity.type
_entity.pdbx_description
1 polymer ?
#
loop_
_entity_poly.entity_id
_entity_poly.type
_entity_poly.pdbx_seq_one_letter_code
_entity_poly.pdbx_strand_id
1 'polypeptide(L)'
;MRHKRGQPYATSEKVLWHIAVPRILPIWAVCGWFERCDSMRKRTAISIALLISVLLAQLSGCKGGKASSRFENAVSKSGTVAADSNFVYGQRIIDASGLNLNCLEIAENGYYLYGSENGELAFFYTDLDFSSFNKINYNTDAMLMLNCMNVNSSGNLCILEYKESGTGTDIEQICHFKELDKSGSVLKDIDLSFLYDVTNTTITACLISDSGNILINCIDKIILLDENGKIISERKTNNIPKRTVKSADGDLLICSPDEKGYIIELCDWNTLEVKKSTVIDYNFTAAFDGKLYDVYFADANNLYGYDFKSETVTTILNWVDCGLSGINNITALDNESFITFVMGKPIILEKQEIDGEVTNLTLATFNMSMELRDAVVHFNGANRKYKITVNDYSVYNTAENDTVGLLRLNTEIIAGTLPDILDLSQLPVQKFAAIGLLADLTPYMSDIMPEFLENILKSADIKGGIYEFIPAFAVLSVIGSPKVIGDKPAWDLNEFYNTIEKNNQFESVFGKSVTSYDFLRYIVAFNSDEFINWEEKKCNFQTEEFYRLLKYASTYPSQNSAGAGSIIAYLDDWDDVYSGKQMLMVDWIYSLGSTLTYSGLFQNNYTFKGFPTSSGSGSVGIPYLSLGMSSVSENKDDSHPIL
;
A
#
# COMPACT_ATOMS: atom_id res chain seq x y z
N MET A 1 -6.93 13.07 -31.79
CA MET A 1 -5.55 13.30 -31.30
C MET A 1 -5.36 12.45 -30.05
N ARG A 2 -4.27 11.67 -29.99
CA ARG A 2 -3.99 10.64 -28.98
C ARG A 2 -3.79 11.28 -27.60
N HIS A 3 -4.72 11.06 -26.67
CA HIS A 3 -4.51 11.34 -25.24
C HIS A 3 -3.71 10.20 -24.61
N LYS A 4 -2.51 10.53 -24.10
CA LYS A 4 -1.77 9.69 -23.16
C LYS A 4 -2.56 9.67 -21.84
N ARG A 5 -3.24 8.57 -21.55
CA ARG A 5 -3.78 8.28 -20.22
C ARG A 5 -2.60 7.94 -19.30
N GLY A 6 -2.59 8.56 -18.13
CA GLY A 6 -1.64 8.29 -17.06
C GLY A 6 -1.61 6.81 -16.70
N GLN A 7 -0.43 6.31 -16.40
CA GLN A 7 -0.22 4.96 -15.91
C GLN A 7 -0.89 4.81 -14.53
N PRO A 8 -1.71 3.77 -14.31
CA PRO A 8 -2.02 3.33 -12.96
C PRO A 8 -0.76 2.69 -12.36
N TYR A 9 -0.57 2.94 -11.07
CA TYR A 9 0.48 2.40 -10.20
C TYR A 9 0.91 0.98 -10.59
N ALA A 10 2.21 0.81 -10.81
CA ALA A 10 2.82 -0.48 -11.13
C ALA A 10 2.75 -1.43 -9.93
N THR A 11 1.76 -2.33 -10.00
CA THR A 11 1.81 -3.76 -9.60
C THR A 11 2.67 -4.15 -8.39
N SER A 12 1.98 -4.44 -7.27
CA SER A 12 2.45 -5.32 -6.19
C SER A 12 2.95 -6.67 -6.72
N GLU A 13 2.44 -7.16 -7.86
CA GLU A 13 2.90 -8.39 -8.48
C GLU A 13 4.32 -8.33 -9.07
N LYS A 14 4.77 -7.24 -9.71
CA LYS A 14 6.15 -7.20 -10.25
C LYS A 14 7.19 -7.32 -9.14
N VAL A 15 6.87 -6.76 -7.99
CA VAL A 15 7.64 -6.82 -6.75
C VAL A 15 7.54 -8.23 -6.14
N LEU A 16 6.34 -8.81 -5.98
CA LEU A 16 6.14 -10.21 -5.52
C LEU A 16 6.80 -11.27 -6.40
N TRP A 17 6.84 -11.06 -7.72
CA TRP A 17 7.58 -11.92 -8.65
C TRP A 17 9.10 -11.74 -8.55
N HIS A 18 9.63 -10.59 -8.13
CA HIS A 18 11.05 -10.44 -7.79
C HIS A 18 11.38 -10.97 -6.38
N ILE A 19 10.37 -11.10 -5.50
CA ILE A 19 10.48 -11.60 -4.12
C ILE A 19 10.49 -13.12 -4.02
N ALA A 20 9.67 -13.83 -4.81
CA ALA A 20 9.66 -15.30 -4.80
C ALA A 20 10.85 -15.91 -5.56
N VAL A 21 11.45 -15.16 -6.49
CA VAL A 21 12.50 -15.61 -7.41
C VAL A 21 13.89 -15.85 -6.81
N PRO A 22 14.32 -15.27 -5.66
CA PRO A 22 15.55 -15.68 -5.01
C PRO A 22 15.41 -17.00 -4.25
N ARG A 23 14.18 -17.40 -3.86
CA ARG A 23 13.91 -18.60 -3.05
C ARG A 23 13.57 -19.84 -3.90
N ILE A 24 13.00 -19.65 -5.08
CA ILE A 24 12.93 -20.66 -6.14
C ILE A 24 13.93 -20.22 -7.22
N LEU A 25 15.20 -20.62 -7.04
CA LEU A 25 16.33 -20.50 -7.97
C LEU A 25 16.21 -19.46 -9.10
N PRO A 26 16.96 -18.34 -9.06
CA PRO A 26 17.00 -17.44 -10.20
C PRO A 26 17.70 -18.11 -11.39
N ILE A 27 16.97 -18.28 -12.51
CA ILE A 27 17.49 -18.75 -13.81
C ILE A 27 18.67 -17.90 -14.32
N TRP A 28 18.85 -16.68 -13.80
CA TRP A 28 20.07 -15.88 -14.01
C TRP A 28 21.35 -16.60 -13.58
N ALA A 29 21.29 -17.52 -12.59
CA ALA A 29 22.43 -18.35 -12.20
C ALA A 29 22.79 -19.40 -13.27
N VAL A 30 21.81 -19.86 -14.06
CA VAL A 30 22.02 -20.79 -15.18
C VAL A 30 22.56 -20.03 -16.40
N CYS A 31 22.02 -18.85 -16.71
CA CYS A 31 22.49 -18.03 -17.83
C CYS A 31 23.86 -17.38 -17.56
N GLY A 32 24.15 -16.94 -16.33
CA GLY A 32 25.47 -16.38 -15.95
C GLY A 32 26.59 -17.40 -15.83
N TRP A 33 26.26 -18.70 -15.84
CA TRP A 33 27.24 -19.79 -15.86
C TRP A 33 27.81 -20.05 -17.26
N PHE A 34 27.03 -19.77 -18.31
CA PHE A 34 27.46 -19.94 -19.71
C PHE A 34 28.63 -19.02 -20.11
N GLU A 35 28.78 -17.84 -19.49
CA GLU A 35 29.91 -16.94 -19.75
C GLU A 35 31.17 -17.22 -18.90
N ARG A 36 31.07 -18.06 -17.85
CA ARG A 36 32.13 -18.18 -16.82
C ARG A 36 32.95 -19.47 -16.84
N CYS A 37 32.64 -20.42 -17.71
CA CYS A 37 33.30 -21.74 -17.70
C CYS A 37 34.72 -21.77 -18.30
N ASP A 38 35.18 -20.76 -19.06
CA ASP A 38 36.51 -20.81 -19.70
C ASP A 38 37.65 -20.17 -18.90
N SER A 39 37.39 -19.39 -17.83
CA SER A 39 38.44 -18.57 -17.18
C SER A 39 38.86 -18.93 -15.75
N MET A 40 38.26 -19.95 -15.12
CA MET A 40 38.47 -20.21 -13.68
C MET A 40 39.14 -21.56 -13.38
N ARG A 41 40.47 -21.61 -13.57
CA ARG A 41 41.33 -22.54 -12.80
C ARG A 41 42.34 -21.88 -11.86
N LYS A 42 42.35 -20.54 -11.71
CA LYS A 42 43.33 -19.85 -10.82
C LYS A 42 42.85 -18.64 -10.00
N ARG A 43 41.55 -18.27 -9.99
CA ARG A 43 41.12 -16.95 -9.48
C ARG A 43 40.23 -16.91 -8.23
N THR A 44 40.02 -18.01 -7.51
CA THR A 44 39.08 -18.03 -6.37
C THR A 44 39.57 -17.23 -5.15
N ALA A 45 40.88 -17.10 -4.92
CA ALA A 45 41.43 -16.25 -3.84
C ALA A 45 41.59 -14.77 -4.25
N ILE A 46 41.73 -14.51 -5.56
CA ILE A 46 41.96 -13.16 -6.09
C ILE A 46 40.63 -12.39 -6.19
N SER A 47 39.50 -13.07 -6.42
CA SER A 47 38.18 -12.43 -6.57
C SER A 47 37.58 -11.89 -5.26
N ILE A 48 37.86 -12.50 -4.10
CA ILE A 48 37.40 -12.00 -2.79
C ILE A 48 38.21 -10.76 -2.38
N ALA A 49 39.53 -10.78 -2.62
CA ALA A 49 40.38 -9.61 -2.43
C ALA A 49 40.03 -8.47 -3.41
N LEU A 50 39.64 -8.79 -4.65
CA LEU A 50 39.21 -7.79 -5.64
C LEU A 50 37.85 -7.16 -5.30
N LEU A 51 36.88 -7.93 -4.83
CA LEU A 51 35.59 -7.40 -4.36
C LEU A 51 35.77 -6.48 -3.14
N ILE A 52 36.58 -6.89 -2.16
CA ILE A 52 36.92 -6.04 -0.99
C ILE A 52 37.70 -4.80 -1.43
N SER A 53 38.61 -4.91 -2.41
CA SER A 53 39.36 -3.75 -2.91
C SER A 53 38.55 -2.81 -3.81
N VAL A 54 37.53 -3.29 -4.52
CA VAL A 54 36.58 -2.45 -5.29
C VAL A 54 35.60 -1.76 -4.33
N LEU A 55 35.17 -2.45 -3.26
CA LEU A 55 34.40 -1.86 -2.15
C LEU A 55 35.21 -0.79 -1.39
N LEU A 56 36.49 -1.04 -1.09
CA LEU A 56 37.39 -0.06 -0.47
C LEU A 56 37.78 1.08 -1.42
N ALA A 57 37.92 0.81 -2.73
CA ALA A 57 38.20 1.84 -3.72
C ALA A 57 37.02 2.82 -3.89
N GLN A 58 35.78 2.34 -3.78
CA GLN A 58 34.58 3.20 -3.73
C GLN A 58 34.48 4.01 -2.44
N LEU A 59 35.03 3.52 -1.32
CA LEU A 59 35.10 4.27 -0.06
C LEU A 59 36.28 5.28 0.00
N SER A 60 37.35 5.06 -0.77
CA SER A 60 38.53 5.94 -0.82
C SER A 60 38.49 7.03 -1.90
N GLY A 61 37.47 7.01 -2.77
CA GLY A 61 37.34 7.92 -3.92
C GLY A 61 36.68 9.27 -3.63
N CYS A 62 36.06 9.49 -2.46
CA CYS A 62 35.44 10.76 -2.10
C CYS A 62 36.26 11.50 -1.03
N LYS A 63 37.37 12.12 -1.45
CA LYS A 63 37.92 13.23 -0.67
C LYS A 63 36.98 14.44 -0.79
N GLY A 64 36.28 14.75 0.30
CA GLY A 64 35.85 16.11 0.62
C GLY A 64 34.36 16.44 0.43
N GLY A 65 33.63 16.46 1.54
CA GLY A 65 32.79 17.62 1.90
C GLY A 65 31.37 17.76 1.35
N LYS A 66 30.83 16.85 0.53
CA LYS A 66 29.45 16.96 0.02
C LYS A 66 28.50 15.80 0.32
N ALA A 67 29.02 14.67 0.80
CA ALA A 67 28.18 13.53 1.17
C ALA A 67 27.49 13.78 2.52
N SER A 68 28.19 14.33 3.52
CA SER A 68 27.64 14.52 4.88
C SER A 68 26.40 15.40 4.91
N SER A 69 26.34 16.48 4.12
CA SER A 69 25.16 17.36 4.05
C SER A 69 23.95 16.72 3.36
N ARG A 70 24.17 15.70 2.52
CA ARG A 70 23.08 14.91 1.90
C ARG A 70 22.57 13.82 2.83
N PHE A 71 23.41 13.32 3.74
CA PHE A 71 23.03 12.37 4.79
C PHE A 71 22.24 13.07 5.91
N GLU A 72 22.61 14.29 6.33
CA GLU A 72 21.87 15.07 7.33
C GLU A 72 20.45 15.45 6.87
N ASN A 73 20.29 15.88 5.60
CA ASN A 73 18.97 16.23 5.05
C ASN A 73 18.06 15.03 4.73
N ALA A 74 18.57 13.80 4.79
CA ALA A 74 17.78 12.58 4.53
C ALA A 74 17.30 11.93 5.84
N VAL A 75 18.07 12.04 6.92
CA VAL A 75 17.65 11.67 8.27
C VAL A 75 16.45 12.53 8.72
N SER A 76 16.33 13.76 8.21
CA SER A 76 15.15 14.60 8.47
C SER A 76 13.88 14.18 7.69
N LYS A 77 13.99 13.35 6.65
CA LYS A 77 12.84 12.90 5.83
C LYS A 77 12.21 11.60 6.32
N SER A 78 12.99 10.69 6.91
CA SER A 78 12.45 9.65 7.77
C SER A 78 12.23 10.28 9.13
N GLY A 79 11.17 11.08 9.27
CA GLY A 79 10.85 11.70 10.55
C GLY A 79 10.57 10.64 11.60
N THR A 80 11.61 10.14 12.28
CA THR A 80 11.47 9.76 13.68
C THR A 80 10.90 10.99 14.34
N VAL A 81 9.67 10.88 14.86
CA VAL A 81 9.11 11.87 15.77
C VAL A 81 10.22 12.19 16.75
N ALA A 82 10.65 13.45 16.82
CA ALA A 82 11.52 13.88 17.90
C ALA A 82 10.69 13.66 19.16
N ALA A 83 10.90 12.51 19.79
CA ALA A 83 10.16 12.11 20.97
C ALA A 83 10.47 13.17 22.02
N ASP A 84 9.46 13.96 22.38
CA ASP A 84 9.31 14.26 23.79
C ASP A 84 9.21 12.89 24.44
N SER A 85 10.31 12.46 25.07
CA SER A 85 10.61 11.06 25.40
C SER A 85 9.60 10.39 26.32
N ASN A 86 8.59 11.13 26.80
CA ASN A 86 7.61 10.71 27.78
C ASN A 86 6.17 10.72 27.25
N PHE A 87 5.92 11.12 25.99
CA PHE A 87 4.56 11.23 25.45
C PHE A 87 4.37 10.46 24.15
N VAL A 88 3.25 9.75 24.03
CA VAL A 88 2.77 9.13 22.79
C VAL A 88 1.31 9.50 22.54
N TYR A 89 0.92 9.52 21.27
CA TYR A 89 -0.49 9.60 20.91
C TYR A 89 -1.16 8.24 21.15
N GLY A 90 -2.06 8.19 22.13
CA GLY A 90 -2.87 7.02 22.44
C GLY A 90 -4.29 7.17 21.90
N GLN A 91 -4.97 6.02 21.73
CA GLN A 91 -6.35 5.99 21.24
C GLN A 91 -7.37 6.04 22.38
N ARG A 92 -8.38 6.89 22.21
CA ARG A 92 -9.64 6.85 22.95
C ARG A 92 -10.77 6.59 21.97
N ILE A 93 -11.28 5.36 21.98
CA ILE A 93 -12.41 4.97 21.13
C ILE A 93 -13.69 5.54 21.73
N ILE A 94 -14.47 6.23 20.91
CA ILE A 94 -15.78 6.75 21.31
C ILE A 94 -16.85 5.68 21.08
N ASP A 95 -17.65 5.40 22.11
CA ASP A 95 -18.79 4.50 21.98
C ASP A 95 -19.96 5.21 21.29
N ALA A 96 -20.03 5.05 19.96
CA ALA A 96 -21.14 5.47 19.12
C ALA A 96 -21.97 4.24 18.69
N SER A 97 -22.35 3.38 19.65
CA SER A 97 -23.07 2.13 19.38
C SER A 97 -24.27 2.30 18.45
N GLY A 98 -24.31 1.49 17.38
CA GLY A 98 -25.37 1.52 16.36
C GLY A 98 -25.13 2.52 15.22
N LEU A 99 -24.09 3.36 15.31
CA LEU A 99 -23.73 4.35 14.31
C LEU A 99 -22.48 3.94 13.53
N ASN A 100 -22.42 4.36 12.27
CA ASN A 100 -21.24 4.28 11.41
C ASN A 100 -20.98 5.67 10.83
N LEU A 101 -20.05 6.39 11.46
CA LEU A 101 -19.75 7.81 11.27
C LEU A 101 -18.47 8.00 10.45
N ASN A 102 -18.45 8.98 9.55
CA ASN A 102 -17.35 9.15 8.59
C ASN A 102 -16.74 10.55 8.57
N CYS A 103 -17.45 11.57 9.05
CA CYS A 103 -16.93 12.92 9.15
C CYS A 103 -17.50 13.67 10.35
N LEU A 104 -16.80 14.73 10.73
CA LEU A 104 -17.15 15.61 11.83
C LEU A 104 -16.73 17.04 11.53
N GLU A 105 -17.61 17.98 11.88
CA GLU A 105 -17.36 19.41 11.84
C GLU A 105 -17.52 20.02 13.24
N ILE A 106 -16.62 20.95 13.58
CA ILE A 106 -16.58 21.58 14.90
C ILE A 106 -17.62 22.70 14.97
N ALA A 107 -18.48 22.64 15.99
CA ALA A 107 -19.36 23.72 16.39
C ALA A 107 -18.92 24.29 17.75
N GLU A 108 -19.45 25.45 18.14
CA GLU A 108 -19.04 26.14 19.38
C GLU A 108 -19.19 25.28 20.64
N ASN A 109 -20.28 24.51 20.74
CA ASN A 109 -20.64 23.74 21.94
C ASN A 109 -20.80 22.23 21.67
N GLY A 110 -20.16 21.71 20.63
CA GLY A 110 -20.28 20.31 20.24
C GLY A 110 -19.82 20.07 18.82
N TYR A 111 -20.29 18.97 18.23
CA TYR A 111 -19.89 18.55 16.89
C TYR A 111 -21.08 18.11 16.04
N TYR A 112 -21.06 18.50 14.76
CA TYR A 112 -21.92 17.90 13.75
C TYR A 112 -21.21 16.69 13.15
N LEU A 113 -21.93 15.60 12.94
CA LEU A 113 -21.41 14.37 12.36
C LEU A 113 -22.31 13.89 11.23
N TYR A 114 -21.73 13.16 10.29
CA TYR A 114 -22.49 12.47 9.25
C TYR A 114 -22.03 11.02 9.10
N GLY A 115 -22.99 10.16 8.83
CA GLY A 115 -22.78 8.72 8.76
C GLY A 115 -24.08 7.99 8.48
N SER A 116 -24.18 6.78 9.03
CA SER A 116 -25.39 5.98 8.96
C SER A 116 -25.77 5.36 10.29
N GLU A 117 -27.07 5.12 10.46
CA GLU A 117 -27.67 4.36 11.55
C GLU A 117 -28.52 3.26 10.91
N ASN A 118 -28.20 2.00 11.19
CA ASN A 118 -28.85 0.84 10.56
C ASN A 118 -28.84 0.86 9.01
N GLY A 119 -27.82 1.48 8.41
CA GLY A 119 -27.66 1.61 6.96
C GLY A 119 -28.37 2.82 6.34
N GLU A 120 -29.13 3.59 7.11
CA GLU A 120 -29.74 4.84 6.65
C GLU A 120 -28.81 6.02 6.94
N LEU A 121 -28.52 6.83 5.93
CA LEU A 121 -27.67 8.01 6.06
C LEU A 121 -28.38 9.09 6.90
N ALA A 122 -27.62 9.76 7.78
CA ALA A 122 -28.15 10.80 8.64
C ALA A 122 -27.07 11.73 9.17
N PHE A 123 -27.50 12.92 9.60
CA PHE A 123 -26.70 13.84 10.39
C PHE A 123 -26.96 13.66 11.88
N PHE A 124 -25.94 13.89 12.69
CA PHE A 124 -26.00 13.81 14.14
C PHE A 124 -25.35 15.04 14.76
N TYR A 125 -25.75 15.35 15.99
CA TYR A 125 -25.08 16.30 16.85
C TYR A 125 -24.64 15.62 18.15
N THR A 126 -23.41 15.85 18.57
CA THR A 126 -22.90 15.39 19.87
C THR A 126 -22.28 16.51 20.67
N ASP A 127 -22.31 16.39 22.00
CA ASP A 127 -21.66 17.32 22.91
C ASP A 127 -20.13 17.12 22.88
N LEU A 128 -19.36 18.08 23.42
CA LEU A 128 -17.89 18.06 23.36
C LEU A 128 -17.25 16.81 24.01
N ASP A 129 -17.95 16.20 24.96
CA ASP A 129 -17.50 14.99 25.66
C ASP A 129 -17.97 13.69 24.98
N PHE A 130 -18.67 13.77 23.85
CA PHE A 130 -19.27 12.65 23.12
C PHE A 130 -20.25 11.82 23.97
N SER A 131 -20.92 12.44 24.96
CA SER A 131 -21.84 11.74 25.86
C SER A 131 -23.17 11.34 25.23
N SER A 132 -23.60 12.01 24.16
CA SER A 132 -24.86 11.73 23.47
C SER A 132 -24.80 11.99 21.97
N PHE A 133 -25.39 11.11 21.16
CA PHE A 133 -25.49 11.29 19.70
C PHE A 133 -26.95 11.50 19.30
N ASN A 134 -27.30 12.75 19.00
CA ASN A 134 -28.67 13.14 18.68
C ASN A 134 -28.84 13.24 17.17
N LYS A 135 -29.70 12.40 16.59
CA LYS A 135 -30.05 12.47 15.17
C LYS A 135 -30.71 13.82 14.86
N ILE A 136 -30.20 14.51 13.85
CA ILE A 136 -30.77 15.77 13.36
C ILE A 136 -31.95 15.44 12.46
N ASN A 137 -33.07 16.15 12.64
CA ASN A 137 -34.30 15.90 11.88
C ASN A 137 -34.22 16.53 10.48
N TYR A 138 -33.33 15.97 9.65
CA TYR A 138 -33.15 16.32 8.26
C TYR A 138 -33.18 15.04 7.43
N ASN A 139 -34.15 14.94 6.54
CA ASN A 139 -34.29 13.77 5.67
C ASN A 139 -33.39 13.95 4.45
N THR A 140 -32.25 13.27 4.44
CA THR A 140 -31.42 13.16 3.24
C THR A 140 -32.21 12.40 2.18
N ASP A 141 -32.45 13.01 1.01
CA ASP A 141 -32.95 12.25 -0.13
C ASP A 141 -31.97 11.11 -0.41
N ALA A 142 -32.43 9.86 -0.38
CA ALA A 142 -31.59 8.69 -0.59
C ALA A 142 -30.86 8.69 -1.96
N MET A 143 -31.30 9.54 -2.90
CA MET A 143 -30.63 9.73 -4.19
C MET A 143 -29.61 10.88 -4.19
N LEU A 144 -29.59 11.75 -3.18
CA LEU A 144 -28.61 12.83 -3.04
C LEU A 144 -27.42 12.33 -2.20
N MET A 145 -26.22 12.50 -2.73
CA MET A 145 -24.97 12.22 -2.03
C MET A 145 -24.46 13.49 -1.35
N LEU A 146 -23.92 13.35 -0.14
CA LEU A 146 -23.23 14.43 0.54
C LEU A 146 -21.83 14.59 -0.04
N ASN A 147 -21.52 15.78 -0.57
CA ASN A 147 -20.16 16.09 -1.05
C ASN A 147 -19.31 16.65 0.09
N CYS A 148 -19.85 17.61 0.85
CA CYS A 148 -19.15 18.22 1.98
C CYS A 148 -20.10 18.65 3.09
N MET A 149 -19.52 18.81 4.28
CA MET A 149 -20.14 19.38 5.47
C MET A 149 -19.21 20.47 6.01
N ASN A 150 -19.76 21.56 6.53
CA ASN A 150 -19.02 22.68 7.11
C ASN A 150 -19.87 23.28 8.25
N VAL A 151 -19.27 24.13 9.09
CA VAL A 151 -20.01 24.97 10.05
C VAL A 151 -19.70 26.44 9.78
N ASN A 152 -20.74 27.25 9.66
CA ASN A 152 -20.57 28.69 9.45
C ASN A 152 -20.33 29.45 10.77
N SER A 153 -20.05 30.75 10.67
CA SER A 153 -19.78 31.61 11.84
C SER A 153 -20.97 31.77 12.80
N SER A 154 -22.18 31.38 12.39
CA SER A 154 -23.37 31.34 13.25
C SER A 154 -23.58 29.99 13.95
N GLY A 155 -22.70 29.00 13.72
CA GLY A 155 -22.82 27.65 14.27
C GLY A 155 -23.83 26.74 13.55
N ASN A 156 -24.32 27.18 12.38
CA ASN A 156 -25.24 26.41 11.56
C ASN A 156 -24.47 25.42 10.68
N LEU A 157 -25.11 24.29 10.43
CA LEU A 157 -24.57 23.23 9.58
C LEU A 157 -24.76 23.61 8.12
N CYS A 158 -23.69 23.64 7.35
CA CYS A 158 -23.75 23.89 5.92
C CYS A 158 -23.36 22.64 5.14
N ILE A 159 -24.16 22.29 4.14
CA ILE A 159 -23.98 21.06 3.36
C ILE A 159 -24.05 21.36 1.88
N LEU A 160 -23.26 20.60 1.11
CA LEU A 160 -23.37 20.55 -0.34
C LEU A 160 -23.85 19.15 -0.73
N GLU A 161 -25.08 19.08 -1.22
CA GLU A 161 -25.69 17.84 -1.71
C GLU A 161 -25.66 17.83 -3.23
N TYR A 162 -25.40 16.66 -3.80
CA TYR A 162 -25.43 16.50 -5.25
C TYR A 162 -26.06 15.17 -5.67
N LYS A 163 -26.60 15.15 -6.88
CA LYS A 163 -27.10 13.94 -7.54
C LYS A 163 -26.70 13.98 -8.99
N GLU A 164 -26.29 12.83 -9.49
CA GLU A 164 -26.03 12.59 -10.90
C GLU A 164 -26.86 11.38 -11.34
N SER A 165 -27.76 11.57 -12.30
CA SER A 165 -28.60 10.49 -12.82
C SER A 165 -28.73 10.54 -14.33
N GLY A 166 -28.50 9.40 -14.99
CA GLY A 166 -28.60 9.27 -16.44
C GLY A 166 -27.50 8.41 -17.05
N THR A 167 -27.57 8.18 -18.37
CA THR A 167 -26.52 7.51 -19.13
C THR A 167 -26.31 8.20 -20.47
N GLY A 168 -25.07 8.32 -20.93
CA GLY A 168 -24.77 8.95 -22.22
C GLY A 168 -24.81 10.47 -22.13
N THR A 169 -25.59 11.13 -22.99
CA THR A 169 -25.70 12.60 -23.06
C THR A 169 -26.82 13.17 -22.20
N ASP A 170 -27.69 12.34 -21.64
CA ASP A 170 -28.86 12.75 -20.85
C ASP A 170 -28.54 12.57 -19.36
N ILE A 171 -27.58 13.35 -18.85
CA ILE A 171 -27.20 13.35 -17.43
C ILE A 171 -27.90 14.53 -16.76
N GLU A 172 -28.79 14.25 -15.82
CA GLU A 172 -29.35 15.24 -14.90
C GLU A 172 -28.40 15.39 -13.71
N GLN A 173 -27.89 16.60 -13.52
CA GLN A 173 -26.97 16.94 -12.42
C GLN A 173 -27.62 18.01 -11.54
N ILE A 174 -27.85 17.65 -10.28
CA ILE A 174 -28.43 18.52 -9.26
C ILE A 174 -27.35 18.82 -8.23
N CYS A 175 -27.22 20.09 -7.83
CA CYS A 175 -26.32 20.51 -6.76
C CYS A 175 -26.98 21.60 -5.92
N HIS A 176 -27.16 21.36 -4.63
CA HIS A 176 -27.73 22.32 -3.70
C HIS A 176 -26.77 22.60 -2.56
N PHE A 177 -26.56 23.89 -2.28
CA PHE A 177 -25.96 24.34 -1.03
C PHE A 177 -27.07 24.66 -0.04
N LYS A 178 -27.01 24.06 1.15
CA LYS A 178 -28.01 24.28 2.20
C LYS A 178 -27.36 24.68 3.51
N GLU A 179 -28.06 25.54 4.24
CA GLU A 179 -27.76 25.88 5.63
C GLU A 179 -28.90 25.35 6.50
N LEU A 180 -28.55 24.57 7.51
CA LEU A 180 -29.45 23.94 8.46
C LEU A 180 -29.17 24.47 9.86
N ASP A 181 -30.22 24.75 10.63
CA ASP A 181 -30.07 24.94 12.07
C ASP A 181 -29.80 23.61 12.77
N LYS A 182 -29.51 23.67 14.08
CA LYS A 182 -29.26 22.47 14.91
C LYS A 182 -30.43 21.48 14.95
N SER A 183 -31.65 21.90 14.65
CA SER A 183 -32.83 21.01 14.58
C SER A 183 -32.96 20.27 13.25
N GLY A 184 -32.23 20.71 12.22
CA GLY A 184 -32.33 20.22 10.84
C GLY A 184 -33.26 21.07 9.97
N SER A 185 -33.76 22.20 10.47
CA SER A 185 -34.58 23.11 9.67
C SER A 185 -33.73 23.83 8.64
N VAL A 186 -34.17 23.80 7.39
CA VAL A 186 -33.48 24.48 6.29
C VAL A 186 -33.67 25.99 6.43
N LEU A 187 -32.57 26.69 6.73
CA LEU A 187 -32.51 28.15 6.81
C LEU A 187 -32.24 28.78 5.45
N LYS A 188 -31.46 28.09 4.61
CA LYS A 188 -31.06 28.53 3.28
C LYS A 188 -30.97 27.34 2.33
N ASP A 189 -31.42 27.54 1.10
CA ASP A 189 -31.30 26.56 0.02
C ASP A 189 -30.97 27.32 -1.27
N ILE A 190 -29.80 27.02 -1.85
CA ILE A 190 -29.28 27.65 -3.05
C ILE A 190 -29.06 26.56 -4.10
N ASP A 191 -29.79 26.67 -5.21
CA ASP A 191 -29.56 25.83 -6.39
C ASP A 191 -28.27 26.27 -7.10
N LEU A 192 -27.26 25.39 -7.04
CA LEU A 192 -25.96 25.54 -7.67
C LEU A 192 -25.82 24.60 -8.88
N SER A 193 -26.90 23.99 -9.37
CA SER A 193 -26.87 23.06 -10.51
C SER A 193 -26.36 23.72 -11.79
N PHE A 194 -26.54 25.05 -11.92
CA PHE A 194 -25.97 25.83 -13.02
C PHE A 194 -24.45 25.73 -13.12
N LEU A 195 -23.74 25.38 -12.04
CA LEU A 195 -22.29 25.20 -12.05
C LEU A 195 -21.88 24.07 -13.00
N TYR A 196 -22.70 23.05 -13.21
CA TYR A 196 -22.37 21.97 -14.14
C TYR A 196 -22.32 22.45 -15.60
N ASP A 197 -23.24 23.33 -15.99
CA ASP A 197 -23.25 23.96 -17.31
C ASP A 197 -22.06 24.93 -17.50
N VAL A 198 -21.65 25.61 -16.43
CA VAL A 198 -20.56 26.61 -16.44
C VAL A 198 -19.18 25.96 -16.38
N THR A 199 -19.06 24.85 -15.66
CA THR A 199 -17.78 24.23 -15.35
C THR A 199 -17.42 23.12 -16.33
N ASN A 200 -18.41 22.37 -16.85
CA ASN A 200 -18.21 21.12 -17.59
C ASN A 200 -17.24 20.16 -16.86
N THR A 201 -17.21 20.22 -15.52
CA THR A 201 -16.28 19.48 -14.67
C THR A 201 -16.91 19.11 -13.33
N THR A 202 -16.31 18.16 -12.63
CA THR A 202 -16.85 17.60 -11.40
C THR A 202 -16.52 18.50 -10.21
N ILE A 203 -17.51 18.74 -9.35
CA ILE A 203 -17.33 19.37 -8.04
C ILE A 203 -16.73 18.35 -7.07
N THR A 204 -15.63 18.72 -6.44
CA THR A 204 -14.78 17.82 -5.64
C THR A 204 -14.77 18.13 -4.15
N ALA A 205 -15.08 19.37 -3.77
CA ALA A 205 -15.19 19.81 -2.38
C ALA A 205 -15.80 21.22 -2.33
N CYS A 206 -16.23 21.64 -1.13
CA CYS A 206 -16.61 23.01 -0.86
C CYS A 206 -16.14 23.45 0.54
N LEU A 207 -15.81 24.73 0.66
CA LEU A 207 -15.35 25.38 1.89
C LEU A 207 -16.08 26.72 2.06
N ILE A 208 -16.42 27.10 3.29
CA ILE A 208 -17.22 28.30 3.57
C ILE A 208 -16.39 29.29 4.37
N SER A 209 -16.33 30.56 3.93
CA SER A 209 -15.68 31.61 4.70
C SER A 209 -16.53 32.05 5.90
N ASP A 210 -15.92 32.72 6.88
CA ASP A 210 -16.65 33.24 8.04
C ASP A 210 -17.64 34.35 7.66
N SER A 211 -17.44 34.97 6.49
CA SER A 211 -18.36 35.94 5.88
C SER A 211 -19.50 35.29 5.07
N GLY A 212 -19.56 33.95 4.99
CA GLY A 212 -20.59 33.21 4.27
C GLY A 212 -20.35 33.03 2.78
N ASN A 213 -19.18 33.40 2.24
CA ASN A 213 -18.83 33.11 0.85
C ASN A 213 -18.59 31.61 0.68
N ILE A 214 -18.94 31.08 -0.48
CA ILE A 214 -18.89 29.64 -0.78
C ILE A 214 -17.78 29.39 -1.81
N LEU A 215 -16.78 28.62 -1.43
CA LEU A 215 -15.69 28.22 -2.30
C LEU A 215 -15.95 26.80 -2.84
N ILE A 216 -16.10 26.67 -4.15
CA ILE A 216 -16.32 25.39 -4.84
C ILE A 216 -15.02 24.95 -5.52
N ASN A 217 -14.52 23.77 -5.15
CA ASN A 217 -13.42 23.13 -5.85
C ASN A 217 -13.94 22.26 -6.97
N CYS A 218 -13.48 22.51 -8.19
CA CYS A 218 -13.66 21.63 -9.32
C CYS A 218 -12.32 21.03 -9.75
N ILE A 219 -12.34 20.02 -10.62
CA ILE A 219 -11.09 19.38 -11.10
C ILE A 219 -10.15 20.40 -11.77
N ASP A 220 -10.69 21.32 -12.58
CA ASP A 220 -9.93 22.22 -13.45
C ASP A 220 -9.96 23.69 -13.00
N LYS A 221 -10.69 24.03 -11.93
CA LYS A 221 -10.83 25.40 -11.44
C LYS A 221 -11.34 25.45 -9.99
N ILE A 222 -11.21 26.62 -9.38
CA ILE A 222 -11.81 26.96 -8.10
C ILE A 222 -12.75 28.14 -8.34
N ILE A 223 -13.98 28.07 -7.85
CA ILE A 223 -15.00 29.10 -8.01
C ILE A 223 -15.33 29.66 -6.64
N LEU A 224 -15.31 30.99 -6.52
CA LEU A 224 -15.80 31.71 -5.36
C LEU A 224 -17.19 32.27 -5.66
N LEU A 225 -18.14 31.93 -4.81
CA LEU A 225 -19.50 32.46 -4.82
C LEU A 225 -19.71 33.37 -3.63
N ASP A 226 -20.58 34.37 -3.79
CA ASP A 226 -21.12 35.10 -2.65
C ASP A 226 -22.07 34.21 -1.85
N GLU A 227 -22.51 34.74 -0.70
CA GLU A 227 -23.45 34.03 0.17
C GLU A 227 -24.74 33.61 -0.55
N ASN A 228 -25.13 34.25 -1.65
CA ASN A 228 -26.36 33.97 -2.40
C ASN A 228 -26.11 33.05 -3.61
N GLY A 229 -24.92 32.48 -3.75
CA GLY A 229 -24.56 31.54 -4.82
C GLY A 229 -24.15 32.21 -6.13
N LYS A 230 -23.96 33.53 -6.17
CA LYS A 230 -23.52 34.23 -7.37
C LYS A 230 -21.99 34.19 -7.47
N ILE A 231 -21.48 33.86 -8.65
CA ILE A 231 -20.03 33.86 -8.92
C ILE A 231 -19.43 35.26 -8.70
N ILE A 232 -18.46 35.33 -7.78
CA ILE A 232 -17.60 36.49 -7.52
C ILE A 232 -16.34 36.40 -8.39
N SER A 233 -15.66 35.26 -8.34
CA SER A 233 -14.35 35.04 -8.97
C SER A 233 -14.17 33.58 -9.35
N GLU A 234 -13.32 33.32 -10.33
CA GLU A 234 -12.87 31.97 -10.68
C GLU A 234 -11.36 31.95 -10.93
N ARG A 235 -10.73 30.81 -10.59
CA ARG A 235 -9.31 30.58 -10.79
C ARG A 235 -9.09 29.24 -11.46
N LYS A 236 -8.60 29.25 -12.71
CA LYS A 236 -8.25 28.02 -13.43
C LYS A 236 -7.10 27.29 -12.74
N THR A 237 -7.12 25.97 -12.82
CA THR A 237 -6.09 25.07 -12.30
C THR A 237 -5.65 24.10 -13.39
N ASN A 238 -4.53 23.41 -13.17
CA ASN A 238 -3.92 22.52 -14.16
C ASN A 238 -4.45 21.08 -14.11
N ASN A 239 -5.72 20.86 -13.72
CA ASN A 239 -6.28 19.53 -13.45
C ASN A 239 -5.51 18.74 -12.36
N ILE A 240 -4.87 19.47 -11.44
CA ILE A 240 -4.16 18.89 -10.30
C ILE A 240 -5.11 18.98 -9.11
N PRO A 241 -5.39 17.87 -8.40
CA PRO A 241 -6.21 17.90 -7.20
C PRO A 241 -5.73 18.99 -6.24
N LYS A 242 -6.61 19.93 -5.94
CA LYS A 242 -6.39 20.96 -4.93
C LYS A 242 -7.07 20.54 -3.64
N ARG A 243 -6.52 21.00 -2.52
CA ARG A 243 -7.16 20.96 -1.22
C ARG A 243 -7.29 22.40 -0.75
N THR A 244 -8.49 22.79 -0.35
CA THR A 244 -8.73 24.11 0.24
C THR A 244 -9.06 23.91 1.69
N VAL A 245 -8.33 24.60 2.55
CA VAL A 245 -8.44 24.47 4.00
C VAL A 245 -8.39 25.86 4.62
N LYS A 246 -8.95 25.97 5.83
CA LYS A 246 -8.76 27.15 6.68
C LYS A 246 -7.48 27.00 7.47
N SER A 247 -6.71 28.08 7.57
CA SER A 247 -5.59 28.11 8.50
C SER A 247 -6.05 28.21 9.96
N ALA A 248 -5.12 28.09 10.91
CA ALA A 248 -5.38 28.34 12.33
C ALA A 248 -6.00 29.73 12.59
N ASP A 249 -5.62 30.73 11.79
CA ASP A 249 -6.13 32.11 11.85
C ASP A 249 -7.38 32.35 10.97
N GLY A 250 -7.90 31.30 10.31
CA GLY A 250 -9.07 31.39 9.42
C GLY A 250 -8.78 31.83 7.98
N ASP A 251 -7.52 32.10 7.64
CA ASP A 251 -7.13 32.44 6.26
C ASP A 251 -7.32 31.26 5.28
N LEU A 252 -7.57 31.58 4.01
CA LEU A 252 -7.71 30.59 2.94
C LEU A 252 -6.34 30.06 2.49
N LEU A 253 -6.16 28.74 2.61
CA LEU A 253 -5.02 28.04 2.06
C LEU A 253 -5.44 27.14 0.90
N ILE A 254 -4.71 27.22 -0.20
CA ILE A 254 -4.87 26.33 -1.35
C ILE A 254 -3.60 25.50 -1.52
N CYS A 255 -3.78 24.20 -1.37
CA CYS A 255 -2.73 23.21 -1.23
C CYS A 255 -2.74 22.26 -2.42
N SER A 256 -1.56 21.91 -2.97
CA SER A 256 -1.51 21.02 -4.13
C SER A 256 -0.16 20.38 -4.43
N PRO A 257 -0.15 19.20 -5.06
CA PRO A 257 1.06 18.62 -5.64
C PRO A 257 1.71 19.52 -6.69
N ASP A 258 3.04 19.45 -6.77
CA ASP A 258 3.91 20.06 -7.78
C ASP A 258 5.01 19.07 -8.20
N GLU A 259 5.65 19.30 -9.35
CA GLU A 259 6.75 18.44 -9.82
C GLU A 259 7.90 18.33 -8.81
N LYS A 260 8.09 19.34 -7.96
CA LYS A 260 9.18 19.41 -6.96
C LYS A 260 8.71 19.16 -5.52
N GLY A 261 7.46 18.79 -5.30
CA GLY A 261 6.90 18.50 -3.98
C GLY A 261 5.47 19.00 -3.82
N TYR A 262 5.23 19.88 -2.85
CA TYR A 262 3.90 20.37 -2.51
C TYR A 262 3.88 21.90 -2.39
N ILE A 263 2.91 22.53 -3.05
CA ILE A 263 2.69 23.98 -2.99
C ILE A 263 1.61 24.29 -1.95
N ILE A 264 1.88 25.30 -1.13
CA ILE A 264 0.94 25.89 -0.19
C ILE A 264 0.78 27.38 -0.54
N GLU A 265 -0.43 27.80 -0.91
CA GLU A 265 -0.75 29.17 -1.28
C GLU A 265 -1.69 29.80 -0.25
N LEU A 266 -1.24 30.87 0.39
CA LEU A 266 -2.10 31.77 1.15
C LEU A 266 -2.83 32.70 0.18
N CYS A 267 -4.16 32.67 0.19
CA CYS A 267 -4.98 33.37 -0.77
C CYS A 267 -5.92 34.38 -0.11
N ASP A 268 -6.32 35.41 -0.86
CA ASP A 268 -7.41 36.28 -0.43
C ASP A 268 -8.77 35.59 -0.62
N TRP A 269 -9.60 35.60 0.44
CA TRP A 269 -10.94 35.02 0.42
C TRP A 269 -11.90 35.65 -0.59
N ASN A 270 -11.67 36.91 -1.00
CA ASN A 270 -12.60 37.65 -1.86
C ASN A 270 -12.16 37.67 -3.33
N THR A 271 -10.86 37.56 -3.60
CA THR A 271 -10.33 37.65 -4.97
C THR A 271 -9.72 36.35 -5.48
N LEU A 272 -9.37 35.41 -4.59
CA LEU A 272 -8.54 34.23 -4.86
C LEU A 272 -7.09 34.55 -5.29
N GLU A 273 -6.66 35.81 -5.12
CA GLU A 273 -5.29 36.21 -5.40
C GLU A 273 -4.33 35.62 -4.36
N VAL A 274 -3.19 35.13 -4.84
CA VAL A 274 -2.14 34.54 -4.00
C VAL A 274 -1.37 35.66 -3.30
N LYS A 275 -1.44 35.68 -1.97
CA LYS A 275 -0.69 36.60 -1.09
C LYS A 275 0.73 36.09 -0.82
N LYS A 276 0.86 34.79 -0.56
CA LYS A 276 2.15 34.09 -0.32
C LYS A 276 2.06 32.69 -0.93
N SER A 277 3.15 32.21 -1.51
CA SER A 277 3.26 30.84 -2.03
C SER A 277 4.59 30.24 -1.57
N THR A 278 4.54 28.99 -1.10
CA THR A 278 5.71 28.25 -0.65
C THR A 278 5.67 26.84 -1.23
N VAL A 279 6.85 26.34 -1.65
CA VAL A 279 7.01 24.96 -2.12
C VAL A 279 7.85 24.20 -1.10
N ILE A 280 7.36 23.06 -0.66
CA ILE A 280 8.03 22.16 0.27
C ILE A 280 8.27 20.81 -0.39
N ASP A 281 9.43 20.21 -0.14
CA ASP A 281 9.87 18.94 -0.73
C ASP A 281 9.27 17.74 0.01
N TYR A 282 7.94 17.67 -0.02
CA TYR A 282 7.08 16.62 0.53
C TYR A 282 6.00 16.23 -0.49
N ASN A 283 5.48 15.02 -0.38
CA ASN A 283 4.36 14.55 -1.20
C ASN A 283 3.21 14.12 -0.28
N PHE A 284 2.31 15.05 0.00
CA PHE A 284 1.16 14.78 0.85
C PHE A 284 -0.02 14.24 0.05
N THR A 285 -0.80 13.37 0.69
CA THR A 285 -2.02 12.78 0.13
C THR A 285 -3.27 13.56 0.53
N ALA A 286 -3.21 14.30 1.65
CA ALA A 286 -4.31 15.11 2.16
C ALA A 286 -3.84 16.37 2.91
N ALA A 287 -4.75 17.33 3.07
CA ALA A 287 -4.57 18.55 3.85
C ALA A 287 -5.85 18.81 4.67
N PHE A 288 -5.69 19.34 5.88
CA PHE A 288 -6.78 19.58 6.82
C PHE A 288 -6.64 20.96 7.49
N ASP A 289 -7.76 21.47 7.99
CA ASP A 289 -7.84 22.79 8.63
C ASP A 289 -6.87 22.93 9.82
N GLY A 290 -6.22 24.08 9.90
CA GLY A 290 -5.22 24.41 10.92
C GLY A 290 -5.84 24.64 12.31
N LYS A 291 -5.01 24.47 13.35
CA LYS A 291 -5.37 24.73 14.75
C LYS A 291 -4.18 25.21 15.58
N LEU A 292 -3.28 24.29 15.95
CA LEU A 292 -1.98 24.63 16.55
C LEU A 292 -0.99 25.07 15.47
N TYR A 293 -1.03 24.39 14.33
CA TYR A 293 -0.28 24.72 13.12
C TYR A 293 -1.21 25.39 12.11
N ASP A 294 -0.64 26.16 11.18
CA ASP A 294 -1.41 26.84 10.14
C ASP A 294 -2.14 25.87 9.23
N VAL A 295 -1.60 24.67 9.00
CA VAL A 295 -2.26 23.61 8.23
C VAL A 295 -1.69 22.26 8.64
N TYR A 296 -2.56 21.25 8.65
CA TYR A 296 -2.13 19.87 8.80
C TYR A 296 -2.08 19.16 7.45
N PHE A 297 -1.08 18.30 7.28
CA PHE A 297 -0.95 17.44 6.11
C PHE A 297 -0.82 15.99 6.52
N ALA A 298 -1.27 15.07 5.67
CA ALA A 298 -1.04 13.64 5.85
C ALA A 298 -0.36 13.03 4.64
N ASP A 299 0.41 11.99 4.90
CA ASP A 299 0.78 10.98 3.92
C ASP A 299 0.32 9.58 4.39
N ALA A 300 0.79 8.53 3.73
CA ALA A 300 0.43 7.14 4.06
C ALA A 300 0.88 6.69 5.46
N ASN A 301 1.78 7.40 6.12
CA ASN A 301 2.42 7.00 7.37
C ASN A 301 2.30 8.02 8.50
N ASN A 302 2.23 9.32 8.20
CA ASN A 302 2.35 10.37 9.21
C ASN A 302 1.32 11.49 9.06
N LEU A 303 1.07 12.16 10.18
CA LEU A 303 0.48 13.48 10.27
C LEU A 303 1.58 14.53 10.47
N TYR A 304 1.49 15.63 9.73
CA TYR A 304 2.42 16.75 9.80
C TYR A 304 1.66 18.04 10.11
N GLY A 305 2.32 18.95 10.82
CA GLY A 305 1.91 20.34 10.96
C GLY A 305 2.88 21.25 10.20
N TYR A 306 2.36 22.25 9.51
CA TYR A 306 3.16 23.27 8.84
C TYR A 306 2.88 24.65 9.44
N ASP A 307 3.94 25.39 9.72
CA ASP A 307 3.90 26.77 10.25
C ASP A 307 4.53 27.73 9.22
N PHE A 308 3.75 28.70 8.75
CA PHE A 308 4.13 29.69 7.73
C PHE A 308 5.12 30.73 8.21
N LYS A 309 5.18 30.97 9.52
CA LYS A 309 6.06 31.98 10.13
C LYS A 309 7.49 31.47 10.21
N SER A 310 7.65 30.22 10.61
CA SER A 310 8.92 29.50 10.69
C SER A 310 9.29 28.79 9.37
N GLU A 311 8.32 28.57 8.49
CA GLU A 311 8.45 27.79 7.25
C GLU A 311 8.94 26.35 7.52
N THR A 312 8.41 25.76 8.60
CA THR A 312 8.81 24.42 9.04
C THR A 312 7.67 23.42 8.90
N VAL A 313 8.01 22.21 8.46
CA VAL A 313 7.14 21.02 8.52
C VAL A 313 7.58 20.21 9.73
N THR A 314 6.65 19.92 10.63
CA THR A 314 6.88 19.13 11.84
C THR A 314 6.06 17.85 11.78
N THR A 315 6.70 16.69 11.91
CA THR A 315 5.99 15.42 12.10
C THR A 315 5.32 15.42 13.46
N ILE A 316 4.00 15.29 13.50
CA ILE A 316 3.20 15.29 14.74
C ILE A 316 3.09 13.88 15.29
N LEU A 317 2.70 12.92 14.45
CA LEU A 317 2.55 11.52 14.82
C LEU A 317 2.68 10.61 13.60
N ASN A 318 2.96 9.34 13.87
CA ASN A 318 2.93 8.27 12.90
C ASN A 318 1.66 7.42 13.12
N TRP A 319 0.95 7.10 12.05
CA TRP A 319 -0.30 6.33 12.11
C TRP A 319 -0.09 4.97 12.76
N VAL A 320 0.98 4.26 12.37
CA VAL A 320 1.29 2.92 12.86
C VAL A 320 1.67 2.93 14.34
N ASP A 321 2.42 3.94 14.79
CA ASP A 321 2.75 4.13 16.21
C ASP A 321 1.49 4.35 17.06
N CYS A 322 0.50 5.03 16.48
CA CYS A 322 -0.81 5.27 17.08
C CYS A 322 -1.76 4.07 16.96
N GLY A 323 -1.38 2.97 16.29
CA GLY A 323 -2.28 1.84 16.03
C GLY A 323 -3.36 2.14 14.97
N LEU A 324 -3.03 2.94 13.96
CA LEU A 324 -3.92 3.34 12.88
C LEU A 324 -3.31 3.04 11.49
N SER A 325 -4.16 2.79 10.52
CA SER A 325 -3.78 2.55 9.11
C SER A 325 -4.81 3.17 8.18
N GLY A 326 -4.38 3.66 7.01
CA GLY A 326 -5.27 4.16 5.96
C GLY A 326 -6.08 5.41 6.33
N ILE A 327 -5.53 6.28 7.17
CA ILE A 327 -6.22 7.49 7.62
C ILE A 327 -6.29 8.52 6.50
N ASN A 328 -7.52 8.83 6.07
CA ASN A 328 -7.79 9.81 5.01
C ASN A 328 -8.54 11.06 5.51
N ASN A 329 -9.07 11.03 6.73
CA ASN A 329 -9.78 12.13 7.37
C ASN A 329 -9.28 12.30 8.81
N ILE A 330 -8.97 13.52 9.19
CA ILE A 330 -8.61 13.88 10.56
C ILE A 330 -9.03 15.31 10.85
N THR A 331 -9.49 15.55 12.06
CA THR A 331 -9.88 16.88 12.53
C THR A 331 -9.16 17.18 13.84
N ALA A 332 -8.46 18.31 13.93
CA ALA A 332 -7.86 18.76 15.18
C ALA A 332 -8.97 19.29 16.11
N LEU A 333 -9.22 18.61 17.23
CA LEU A 333 -10.23 19.02 18.21
C LEU A 333 -9.73 20.22 19.03
N ASP A 334 -8.46 20.16 19.43
CA ASP A 334 -7.74 21.23 20.13
C ASP A 334 -6.27 21.27 19.67
N ASN A 335 -5.38 21.87 20.47
CA ASN A 335 -3.98 22.01 20.11
C ASN A 335 -3.17 20.70 20.22
N GLU A 336 -3.68 19.70 20.94
CA GLU A 336 -2.97 18.47 21.26
C GLU A 336 -3.77 17.21 20.94
N SER A 337 -5.06 17.31 20.62
CA SER A 337 -5.92 16.17 20.30
C SER A 337 -6.53 16.24 18.90
N PHE A 338 -6.68 15.05 18.31
CA PHE A 338 -7.24 14.88 16.97
C PHE A 338 -8.33 13.82 16.99
N ILE A 339 -9.29 13.89 16.08
CA ILE A 339 -10.27 12.83 15.86
C ILE A 339 -10.19 12.31 14.43
N THR A 340 -10.32 11.00 14.27
CA THR A 340 -10.43 10.30 12.99
C THR A 340 -11.51 9.22 13.08
N PHE A 341 -11.80 8.56 11.96
CA PHE A 341 -12.81 7.50 11.86
C PHE A 341 -12.20 6.24 11.26
N VAL A 342 -12.34 5.13 11.97
CA VAL A 342 -11.91 3.81 11.49
C VAL A 342 -13.12 2.88 11.47
N MET A 343 -13.46 2.39 10.27
CA MET A 343 -14.63 1.54 10.04
C MET A 343 -15.93 2.11 10.65
N GLY A 344 -16.14 3.43 10.54
CA GLY A 344 -17.31 4.10 11.07
C GLY A 344 -17.23 4.49 12.55
N LYS A 345 -16.15 4.17 13.26
CA LYS A 345 -16.00 4.47 14.69
C LYS A 345 -15.15 5.71 14.90
N PRO A 346 -15.61 6.71 15.68
CA PRO A 346 -14.76 7.84 16.03
C PRO A 346 -13.66 7.40 17.00
N ILE A 347 -12.43 7.78 16.69
CA ILE A 347 -11.24 7.54 17.52
C ILE A 347 -10.56 8.87 17.76
N ILE A 348 -10.39 9.22 19.03
CA ILE A 348 -9.64 10.40 19.43
C ILE A 348 -8.19 9.99 19.73
N LEU A 349 -7.26 10.74 19.15
CA LEU A 349 -5.82 10.65 19.40
C LEU A 349 -5.45 11.76 20.38
N GLU A 350 -5.00 11.38 21.57
CA GLU A 350 -4.61 12.30 22.64
C GLU A 350 -3.17 11.99 23.05
N LYS A 351 -2.40 13.02 23.40
CA LYS A 351 -1.11 12.81 24.07
C LYS A 351 -1.36 12.12 25.41
N GLN A 352 -0.66 11.02 25.63
CA GLN A 352 -0.67 10.28 26.86
C GLN A 352 0.75 10.24 27.41
N GLU A 353 0.90 10.59 28.68
CA GLU A 353 2.14 10.40 29.40
C GLU A 353 2.38 8.89 29.58
N ILE A 354 3.62 8.47 29.39
CA ILE A 354 3.97 7.07 29.54
C ILE A 354 4.60 6.86 30.91
N ASP A 355 4.01 5.96 31.71
CA ASP A 355 4.58 5.50 32.96
C ASP A 355 5.75 4.54 32.68
N GLY A 356 6.99 5.02 32.87
CA GLY A 356 8.21 4.24 32.71
C GLY A 356 8.86 4.34 31.33
N GLU A 357 9.97 3.62 31.12
CA GLU A 357 10.68 3.62 29.85
C GLU A 357 9.97 2.72 28.82
N VAL A 358 9.56 3.30 27.69
CA VAL A 358 9.08 2.54 26.53
C VAL A 358 10.27 1.87 25.85
N THR A 359 10.16 0.56 25.63
CA THR A 359 11.11 -0.17 24.79
C THR A 359 10.67 -0.04 23.34
N ASN A 360 11.38 0.79 22.57
CA ASN A 360 11.18 0.92 21.14
C ASN A 360 11.96 -0.16 20.40
N LEU A 361 11.23 -1.01 19.69
CA LEU A 361 11.74 -2.04 18.81
C LEU A 361 11.69 -1.54 17.38
N THR A 362 12.74 -1.78 16.62
CA THR A 362 12.82 -1.35 15.23
C THR A 362 12.45 -2.49 14.29
N LEU A 363 11.58 -2.21 13.31
CA LEU A 363 11.25 -3.13 12.22
C LEU A 363 11.73 -2.52 10.90
N ALA A 364 12.63 -3.19 10.18
CA ALA A 364 12.94 -2.81 8.81
C ALA A 364 12.13 -3.64 7.81
N THR A 365 11.58 -2.95 6.81
CA THR A 365 10.82 -3.54 5.71
C THR A 365 11.13 -2.81 4.41
N PHE A 366 10.70 -3.39 3.30
CA PHE A 366 10.71 -2.75 2.00
C PHE A 366 9.36 -3.01 1.36
N ASN A 367 8.58 -1.96 1.10
CA ASN A 367 7.19 -2.04 0.66
C ASN A 367 6.36 -2.89 1.63
N MET A 368 6.17 -2.39 2.85
CA MET A 368 5.43 -3.09 3.91
C MET A 368 4.08 -3.59 3.43
N SER A 369 3.79 -4.88 3.62
CA SER A 369 2.49 -5.45 3.30
C SER A 369 1.38 -4.92 4.21
N MET A 370 0.13 -4.97 3.75
CA MET A 370 -1.02 -4.54 4.56
C MET A 370 -1.18 -5.43 5.79
N GLU A 371 -0.94 -6.73 5.65
CA GLU A 371 -1.02 -7.70 6.74
C GLU A 371 0.01 -7.42 7.84
N LEU A 372 1.25 -7.11 7.45
CA LEU A 372 2.28 -6.72 8.42
C LEU A 372 1.94 -5.38 9.07
N ARG A 373 1.42 -4.42 8.29
CA ARG A 373 0.99 -3.12 8.80
C ARG A 373 -0.10 -3.27 9.84
N ASP A 374 -1.13 -4.06 9.56
CA ASP A 374 -2.25 -4.30 10.47
C ASP A 374 -1.80 -5.03 11.74
N ALA A 375 -0.87 -5.99 11.62
CA ALA A 375 -0.27 -6.67 12.77
C ALA A 375 0.50 -5.70 13.69
N VAL A 376 1.35 -4.85 13.10
CA VAL A 376 2.10 -3.83 13.86
C VAL A 376 1.16 -2.80 14.49
N VAL A 377 0.15 -2.35 13.74
CA VAL A 377 -0.90 -1.44 14.23
C VAL A 377 -1.63 -2.03 15.44
N HIS A 378 -2.07 -3.28 15.32
CA HIS A 378 -2.74 -3.98 16.41
C HIS A 378 -1.84 -4.10 17.64
N PHE A 379 -0.58 -4.51 17.44
CA PHE A 379 0.40 -4.62 18.51
C PHE A 379 0.63 -3.28 19.22
N ASN A 380 0.94 -2.22 18.46
CA ASN A 380 1.19 -0.89 19.00
C ASN A 380 -0.03 -0.30 19.71
N GLY A 381 -1.25 -0.60 19.24
CA GLY A 381 -2.49 -0.17 19.90
C GLY A 381 -2.76 -0.92 21.21
N ALA A 382 -2.39 -2.21 21.29
CA ALA A 382 -2.62 -3.05 22.46
C ALA A 382 -1.50 -2.98 23.51
N ASN A 383 -0.30 -2.53 23.14
CA ASN A 383 0.89 -2.56 24.00
C ASN A 383 1.35 -1.14 24.40
N ARG A 384 1.54 -0.92 25.70
CA ARG A 384 2.01 0.35 26.25
C ARG A 384 3.50 0.36 26.62
N LYS A 385 4.08 -0.81 26.87
CA LYS A 385 5.49 -0.96 27.26
C LYS A 385 6.40 -1.08 26.04
N TYR A 386 5.92 -1.76 25.00
CA TYR A 386 6.67 -2.00 23.78
C TYR A 386 6.00 -1.26 22.61
N LYS A 387 6.81 -0.64 21.76
CA LYS A 387 6.37 -0.02 20.51
C LYS A 387 7.28 -0.47 19.39
N ILE A 388 6.69 -0.72 18.24
CA ILE A 388 7.42 -1.04 17.01
C ILE A 388 7.45 0.22 16.15
N THR A 389 8.64 0.73 15.91
CA THR A 389 8.89 1.77 14.92
C THR A 389 9.27 1.13 13.59
N VAL A 390 8.51 1.48 12.54
CA VAL A 390 8.70 0.90 11.20
C VAL A 390 9.60 1.77 10.35
N ASN A 391 10.66 1.17 9.82
CA ASN A 391 11.55 1.74 8.81
C ASN A 391 11.29 1.07 7.46
N ASP A 392 10.41 1.65 6.65
CA ASP A 392 10.16 1.18 5.29
C ASP A 392 11.16 1.80 4.31
N TYR A 393 12.07 0.99 3.78
CA TYR A 393 13.12 1.43 2.87
C TYR A 393 12.62 1.78 1.47
N SER A 394 11.37 1.45 1.12
CA SER A 394 10.78 1.83 -0.18
C SER A 394 10.73 3.34 -0.39
N VAL A 395 10.77 4.13 0.69
CA VAL A 395 10.85 5.60 0.63
C VAL A 395 12.10 6.11 -0.09
N TYR A 396 13.15 5.29 -0.19
CA TYR A 396 14.39 5.65 -0.90
C TYR A 396 14.33 5.35 -2.40
N ASN A 397 13.26 4.70 -2.88
CA ASN A 397 13.06 4.48 -4.29
C ASN A 397 12.83 5.80 -5.03
N THR A 398 13.20 5.82 -6.30
CA THR A 398 12.93 6.94 -7.19
C THR A 398 12.03 6.48 -8.34
N ALA A 399 11.40 7.42 -9.04
CA ALA A 399 10.61 7.11 -10.22
C ALA A 399 11.41 6.38 -11.32
N GLU A 400 12.73 6.56 -11.34
CA GLU A 400 13.65 5.94 -12.29
C GLU A 400 14.20 4.59 -11.80
N ASN A 401 14.22 4.36 -10.49
CA ASN A 401 14.78 3.16 -9.89
C ASN A 401 14.04 2.78 -8.59
N ASP A 402 13.23 1.74 -8.71
CA ASP A 402 12.40 1.15 -7.66
C ASP A 402 13.15 0.13 -6.78
N THR A 403 14.47 -0.02 -6.94
CA THR A 403 15.29 -0.98 -6.17
C THR A 403 16.30 -0.33 -5.24
N VAL A 404 16.41 1.00 -5.24
CA VAL A 404 17.39 1.74 -4.43
C VAL A 404 17.21 1.45 -2.94
N GLY A 405 15.97 1.44 -2.47
CA GLY A 405 15.62 1.11 -1.08
C GLY A 405 16.04 -0.29 -0.69
N LEU A 406 15.70 -1.28 -1.52
CA LEU A 406 16.04 -2.69 -1.26
C LEU A 406 17.55 -2.93 -1.27
N LEU A 407 18.29 -2.31 -2.19
CA LEU A 407 19.75 -2.39 -2.24
C LEU A 407 20.38 -1.81 -0.97
N ARG A 408 19.85 -0.66 -0.51
CA ARG A 408 20.31 -0.01 0.72
C ARG A 408 20.06 -0.91 1.94
N LEU A 409 18.85 -1.42 2.10
CA LEU A 409 18.49 -2.34 3.19
C LEU A 409 19.43 -3.55 3.24
N ASN A 410 19.64 -4.23 2.10
CA ASN A 410 20.57 -5.36 2.02
C ASN A 410 22.00 -4.98 2.41
N THR A 411 22.47 -3.80 1.98
CA THR A 411 23.84 -3.33 2.26
C THR A 411 24.04 -3.03 3.74
N GLU A 412 23.07 -2.38 4.38
CA GLU A 412 23.13 -2.04 5.81
C GLU A 412 23.08 -3.29 6.69
N ILE A 413 22.22 -4.27 6.37
CA ILE A 413 22.17 -5.57 7.05
C ILE A 413 23.52 -6.29 6.94
N ILE A 414 24.10 -6.40 5.73
CA ILE A 414 25.40 -7.06 5.52
C ILE A 414 26.53 -6.32 6.26
N ALA A 415 26.43 -5.00 6.42
CA ALA A 415 27.39 -4.19 7.16
C ALA A 415 27.25 -4.31 8.69
N GLY A 416 26.24 -5.03 9.19
CA GLY A 416 26.01 -5.23 10.62
C GLY A 416 25.11 -4.18 11.27
N THR A 417 24.51 -3.28 10.48
CA THR A 417 23.48 -2.34 10.95
C THR A 417 22.11 -3.01 10.78
N LEU A 418 21.68 -3.73 11.82
CA LEU A 418 20.41 -4.46 11.80
C LEU A 418 19.38 -3.82 12.74
N PRO A 419 18.10 -3.73 12.34
CA PRO A 419 17.00 -3.47 13.27
C PRO A 419 16.81 -4.65 14.24
N ASP A 420 15.88 -4.53 15.18
CA ASP A 420 15.49 -5.65 16.06
C ASP A 420 14.76 -6.75 15.27
N ILE A 421 13.80 -6.33 14.44
CA ILE A 421 12.93 -7.19 13.62
C ILE A 421 13.15 -6.86 12.14
N LEU A 422 13.16 -7.91 11.31
CA LEU A 422 13.34 -7.84 9.87
C LEU A 422 12.11 -8.42 9.17
N ASP A 423 11.52 -7.68 8.25
CA ASP A 423 10.67 -8.25 7.21
C ASP A 423 11.55 -8.94 6.17
N LEU A 424 11.61 -10.26 6.27
CA LEU A 424 12.43 -11.15 5.47
C LEU A 424 11.75 -11.62 4.18
N SER A 425 10.52 -11.15 3.93
CA SER A 425 9.74 -11.54 2.76
C SER A 425 10.53 -11.31 1.47
N GLN A 426 11.23 -10.17 1.36
CA GLN A 426 12.04 -9.79 0.17
C GLN A 426 13.55 -10.01 0.31
N LEU A 427 14.00 -10.62 1.41
CA LEU A 427 15.40 -10.69 1.77
C LEU A 427 15.97 -12.11 1.60
N PRO A 428 17.28 -12.25 1.31
CA PRO A 428 17.90 -13.55 1.08
C PRO A 428 18.20 -14.27 2.41
N VAL A 429 17.17 -14.81 3.07
CA VAL A 429 17.23 -15.45 4.41
C VAL A 429 18.35 -16.47 4.52
N GLN A 430 18.46 -17.39 3.57
CA GLN A 430 19.51 -18.42 3.57
C GLN A 430 20.92 -17.83 3.63
N LYS A 431 21.17 -16.70 2.93
CA LYS A 431 22.47 -16.04 2.95
C LYS A 431 22.71 -15.38 4.30
N PHE A 432 21.72 -14.64 4.82
CA PHE A 432 21.84 -13.93 6.09
C PHE A 432 22.01 -14.88 7.27
N ALA A 433 21.26 -15.98 7.32
CA ALA A 433 21.46 -17.05 8.29
C ALA A 433 22.86 -17.68 8.17
N ALA A 434 23.33 -17.98 6.94
CA ALA A 434 24.63 -18.62 6.74
C ALA A 434 25.84 -17.76 7.17
N ILE A 435 25.71 -16.43 7.17
CA ILE A 435 26.74 -15.50 7.69
C ILE A 435 26.45 -15.01 9.11
N GLY A 436 25.46 -15.59 9.79
CA GLY A 436 25.19 -15.37 11.22
C GLY A 436 24.50 -14.05 11.56
N LEU A 437 23.76 -13.45 10.61
CA LEU A 437 23.06 -12.17 10.84
C LEU A 437 21.67 -12.33 11.46
N LEU A 438 21.02 -13.47 11.27
CA LEU A 438 19.69 -13.77 11.82
C LEU A 438 19.80 -14.59 13.11
N ALA A 439 18.94 -14.31 14.08
CA ALA A 439 18.83 -15.13 15.29
C ALA A 439 18.16 -16.48 14.96
N ASP A 440 18.56 -17.53 15.68
CA ASP A 440 17.86 -18.81 15.65
C ASP A 440 16.56 -18.68 16.46
N LEU A 441 15.43 -18.81 15.77
CA LEU A 441 14.07 -18.70 16.28
C LEU A 441 13.57 -20.01 16.90
N THR A 442 14.28 -21.13 16.70
CA THR A 442 13.85 -22.45 17.21
C THR A 442 13.49 -22.45 18.70
N PRO A 443 14.26 -21.79 19.61
CA PRO A 443 13.91 -21.74 21.03
C PRO A 443 12.67 -20.90 21.36
N TYR A 444 12.32 -19.95 20.49
CA TYR A 444 11.22 -19.02 20.69
C TYR A 444 9.90 -19.60 20.16
N MET A 445 9.96 -20.45 19.13
CA MET A 445 8.75 -21.01 18.52
C MET A 445 8.32 -22.36 19.09
N SER A 446 9.04 -22.94 20.07
CA SER A 446 8.83 -24.34 20.50
C SER A 446 7.38 -24.67 20.85
N ASP A 447 6.67 -23.71 21.44
CA ASP A 447 5.30 -23.89 21.91
C ASP A 447 4.27 -23.81 20.78
N ILE A 448 4.58 -23.05 19.71
CA ILE A 448 3.69 -22.85 18.56
C ILE A 448 4.06 -23.72 17.34
N MET A 449 5.27 -24.30 17.29
CA MET A 449 5.70 -25.17 16.20
C MET A 449 4.70 -26.27 15.82
N PRO A 450 3.99 -26.93 16.77
CA PRO A 450 2.97 -27.93 16.43
C PRO A 450 1.77 -27.39 15.63
N GLU A 451 1.54 -26.07 15.64
CA GLU A 451 0.46 -25.42 14.89
C GLU A 451 0.83 -25.17 13.41
N PHE A 452 2.11 -25.24 13.07
CA PHE A 452 2.60 -25.01 11.71
C PHE A 452 2.50 -26.25 10.83
N LEU A 453 2.27 -26.02 9.55
CA LEU A 453 2.38 -27.07 8.55
C LEU A 453 3.84 -27.55 8.45
N GLU A 454 4.04 -28.88 8.52
CA GLU A 454 5.37 -29.50 8.55
C GLU A 454 6.25 -29.10 7.35
N ASN A 455 5.66 -28.94 6.16
CA ASN A 455 6.37 -28.52 4.95
C ASN A 455 6.85 -27.06 5.02
N ILE A 456 6.10 -26.17 5.70
CA ILE A 456 6.53 -24.78 5.92
C ILE A 456 7.70 -24.75 6.90
N LEU A 457 7.61 -25.50 8.02
CA LEU A 457 8.73 -25.61 8.96
C LEU A 457 10.00 -26.17 8.30
N LYS A 458 9.87 -27.24 7.52
CA LYS A 458 11.00 -27.82 6.77
C LYS A 458 11.62 -26.84 5.78
N SER A 459 10.82 -25.96 5.18
CA SER A 459 11.32 -24.94 4.26
C SER A 459 12.14 -23.85 4.95
N ALA A 460 11.86 -23.59 6.24
CA ALA A 460 12.56 -22.61 7.05
C ALA A 460 13.79 -23.19 7.80
N ASP A 461 13.96 -24.53 7.80
CA ASP A 461 15.13 -25.19 8.38
C ASP A 461 16.39 -24.89 7.54
N ILE A 462 17.37 -24.25 8.18
CA ILE A 462 18.68 -23.97 7.63
C ILE A 462 19.72 -24.65 8.52
N LYS A 463 20.08 -25.89 8.15
CA LYS A 463 21.07 -26.72 8.85
C LYS A 463 20.69 -27.02 10.32
N GLY A 464 19.42 -27.29 10.57
CA GLY A 464 18.90 -27.69 11.88
C GLY A 464 18.48 -26.54 12.79
N GLY A 465 18.38 -25.31 12.27
CA GLY A 465 17.82 -24.17 12.98
C GLY A 465 16.85 -23.38 12.09
N ILE A 466 15.90 -22.67 12.70
CA ILE A 466 14.91 -21.88 11.98
C ILE A 466 15.24 -20.39 12.15
N TYR A 467 15.35 -19.66 11.06
CA TYR A 467 15.79 -18.25 11.07
C TYR A 467 14.74 -17.28 10.54
N GLU A 468 13.55 -17.78 10.23
CA GLU A 468 12.40 -17.00 9.81
C GLU A 468 11.10 -17.62 10.32
N PHE A 469 10.18 -16.74 10.69
CA PHE A 469 8.81 -17.03 11.05
C PHE A 469 7.91 -16.73 9.86
N ILE A 470 7.13 -17.71 9.40
CA ILE A 470 6.30 -17.60 8.18
C ILE A 470 4.81 -17.74 8.56
N PRO A 471 4.17 -16.68 9.06
CA PRO A 471 2.77 -16.73 9.49
C PRO A 471 1.77 -16.75 8.34
N ALA A 472 2.18 -16.30 7.14
CA ALA A 472 1.32 -16.28 5.96
C ALA A 472 2.09 -16.74 4.72
N PHE A 473 1.42 -17.53 3.88
CA PHE A 473 1.94 -18.00 2.61
C PHE A 473 0.82 -18.03 1.56
N ALA A 474 1.19 -17.81 0.31
CA ALA A 474 0.32 -18.06 -0.84
C ALA A 474 0.54 -19.48 -1.34
N VAL A 475 -0.45 -20.08 -2.00
CA VAL A 475 -0.27 -21.35 -2.71
C VAL A 475 -0.22 -21.08 -4.21
N LEU A 476 0.93 -21.33 -4.82
CA LEU A 476 1.07 -21.31 -6.28
C LEU A 476 0.71 -22.69 -6.84
N SER A 477 -0.27 -22.73 -7.75
CA SER A 477 -0.76 -23.99 -8.31
C SER A 477 -1.24 -23.83 -9.76
N VAL A 478 -1.49 -24.99 -10.38
CA VAL A 478 -2.12 -25.11 -11.70
C VAL A 478 -3.52 -25.69 -11.52
N ILE A 479 -4.50 -25.00 -12.10
CA ILE A 479 -5.93 -25.28 -12.00
C ILE A 479 -6.44 -25.64 -13.39
N GLY A 480 -7.34 -26.61 -13.48
CA GLY A 480 -8.03 -26.90 -14.72
C GLY A 480 -9.17 -27.89 -14.56
N SER A 481 -9.83 -28.20 -15.68
CA SER A 481 -10.98 -29.11 -15.67
C SER A 481 -10.55 -30.56 -15.39
N PRO A 482 -11.13 -31.24 -14.40
CA PRO A 482 -10.82 -32.65 -14.10
C PRO A 482 -11.07 -33.58 -15.29
N LYS A 483 -12.00 -33.23 -16.19
CA LYS A 483 -12.25 -33.99 -17.43
C LYS A 483 -11.07 -33.97 -18.41
N VAL A 484 -10.19 -32.98 -18.30
CA VAL A 484 -9.03 -32.76 -19.17
C VAL A 484 -7.75 -33.26 -18.51
N ILE A 485 -7.55 -32.95 -17.22
CA ILE A 485 -6.29 -33.21 -16.50
C ILE A 485 -6.39 -34.31 -15.43
N GLY A 486 -7.56 -34.92 -15.28
CA GLY A 486 -7.86 -35.87 -14.22
C GLY A 486 -8.06 -35.22 -12.84
N ASP A 487 -8.68 -35.95 -11.92
CA ASP A 487 -9.14 -35.41 -10.64
C ASP A 487 -8.05 -35.41 -9.56
N LYS A 488 -6.98 -36.19 -9.76
CA LYS A 488 -5.90 -36.36 -8.79
C LYS A 488 -4.78 -35.35 -9.02
N PRO A 489 -4.22 -34.75 -7.95
CA PRO A 489 -3.05 -33.89 -8.04
C PRO A 489 -1.82 -34.69 -8.47
N ALA A 490 -0.76 -33.96 -8.83
CA ALA A 490 0.49 -34.49 -9.38
C ALA A 490 0.36 -35.09 -10.78
N TRP A 491 1.42 -34.89 -11.55
CA TRP A 491 1.68 -35.44 -12.87
C TRP A 491 3.12 -35.09 -13.26
N ASP A 492 3.76 -35.96 -14.03
CA ASP A 492 5.11 -35.71 -14.53
C ASP A 492 5.10 -34.92 -15.86
N LEU A 493 6.29 -34.54 -16.35
CA LEU A 493 6.41 -33.81 -17.61
C LEU A 493 5.89 -34.61 -18.82
N ASN A 494 5.99 -35.93 -18.80
CA ASN A 494 5.50 -36.76 -19.90
C ASN A 494 3.97 -36.79 -19.91
N GLU A 495 3.32 -36.95 -18.76
CA GLU A 495 1.87 -36.85 -18.61
C GLU A 495 1.37 -35.46 -19.02
N PHE A 496 2.08 -34.40 -18.63
CA PHE A 496 1.79 -33.02 -19.04
C PHE A 496 1.76 -32.87 -20.56
N TYR A 497 2.84 -33.23 -21.25
CA TYR A 497 2.89 -33.11 -22.71
C TYR A 497 1.88 -34.03 -23.42
N ASN A 498 1.70 -35.26 -22.93
CA ASN A 498 0.70 -36.18 -23.48
C ASN A 498 -0.72 -35.64 -23.35
N THR A 499 -1.01 -34.93 -22.24
CA THR A 499 -2.32 -34.31 -22.02
C THR A 499 -2.54 -33.15 -22.96
N ILE A 500 -1.53 -32.31 -23.19
CA ILE A 500 -1.58 -31.23 -24.17
C ILE A 500 -1.84 -31.78 -25.58
N GLU A 501 -1.10 -32.81 -25.99
CA GLU A 501 -1.22 -33.39 -27.33
C GLU A 501 -2.59 -34.04 -27.58
N LYS A 502 -3.18 -34.67 -26.55
CA LYS A 502 -4.53 -35.24 -26.62
C LYS A 502 -5.63 -34.17 -26.64
N ASN A 503 -5.35 -32.96 -26.18
CA ASN A 503 -6.31 -31.87 -26.04
C ASN A 503 -5.94 -30.66 -26.93
N ASN A 504 -5.64 -30.92 -28.20
CA ASN A 504 -5.21 -29.89 -29.16
C ASN A 504 -6.30 -28.88 -29.56
N GLN A 505 -7.52 -29.00 -29.03
CA GLN A 505 -8.61 -28.04 -29.24
C GLN A 505 -8.41 -26.71 -28.51
N PHE A 506 -7.57 -26.67 -27.46
CA PHE A 506 -7.29 -25.44 -26.73
C PHE A 506 -6.35 -24.53 -27.55
N GLU A 507 -6.66 -23.24 -27.60
CA GLU A 507 -5.83 -22.22 -28.28
C GLU A 507 -4.54 -21.93 -27.52
N SER A 508 -4.58 -22.05 -26.18
CA SER A 508 -3.42 -21.88 -25.30
C SER A 508 -3.50 -22.81 -24.09
N VAL A 509 -2.34 -23.23 -23.57
CA VAL A 509 -2.28 -24.03 -22.35
C VAL A 509 -2.40 -23.16 -21.10
N PHE A 510 -1.56 -22.13 -20.95
CA PHE A 510 -1.57 -21.27 -19.75
C PHE A 510 -2.13 -19.86 -19.99
N GLY A 511 -2.66 -19.58 -21.18
CA GLY A 511 -3.21 -18.27 -21.55
C GLY A 511 -2.30 -17.45 -22.42
N LYS A 512 -2.78 -16.28 -22.85
CA LYS A 512 -2.04 -15.38 -23.76
C LYS A 512 -1.19 -14.38 -23.01
N SER A 513 -1.46 -14.18 -21.72
CA SER A 513 -0.65 -13.31 -20.86
C SER A 513 0.74 -13.89 -20.53
N VAL A 514 0.89 -15.22 -20.62
CA VAL A 514 2.13 -15.96 -20.34
C VAL A 514 3.13 -15.79 -21.48
N THR A 515 4.36 -15.40 -21.16
CA THR A 515 5.44 -15.32 -22.13
C THR A 515 6.23 -16.62 -22.24
N SER A 516 7.07 -16.75 -23.27
CA SER A 516 8.02 -17.85 -23.39
C SER A 516 8.96 -17.95 -22.18
N TYR A 517 9.34 -16.80 -21.60
CA TYR A 517 10.13 -16.74 -20.37
C TYR A 517 9.35 -17.27 -19.17
N ASP A 518 8.09 -16.85 -19.00
CA ASP A 518 7.25 -17.30 -17.88
C ASP A 518 7.00 -18.80 -17.94
N PHE A 519 6.69 -19.32 -19.12
CA PHE A 519 6.51 -20.76 -19.34
C PHE A 519 7.76 -21.56 -18.97
N LEU A 520 8.94 -21.16 -19.50
CA LEU A 520 10.20 -21.82 -19.16
C LEU A 520 10.48 -21.75 -17.67
N ARG A 521 10.25 -20.59 -17.06
CA ARG A 521 10.44 -20.39 -15.63
C ARG A 521 9.58 -21.34 -14.81
N TYR A 522 8.29 -21.44 -15.13
CA TYR A 522 7.39 -22.36 -14.44
C TYR A 522 7.82 -23.81 -14.58
N ILE A 523 8.13 -24.27 -15.79
CA ILE A 523 8.45 -25.69 -15.98
C ILE A 523 9.82 -26.05 -15.38
N VAL A 524 10.85 -25.21 -15.59
CA VAL A 524 12.20 -25.49 -15.08
C VAL A 524 12.25 -25.44 -13.56
N ALA A 525 11.53 -24.52 -12.92
CA ALA A 525 11.53 -24.39 -11.45
C ALA A 525 11.15 -25.69 -10.73
N PHE A 526 10.16 -26.43 -11.25
CA PHE A 526 9.65 -27.66 -10.65
C PHE A 526 10.33 -28.94 -11.15
N ASN A 527 11.22 -28.83 -12.14
CA ASN A 527 11.92 -29.95 -12.77
C ASN A 527 13.43 -29.71 -12.85
N SER A 528 13.97 -28.83 -12.00
CA SER A 528 15.38 -28.42 -12.07
C SER A 528 16.34 -29.59 -11.86
N ASP A 529 15.97 -30.57 -11.03
CA ASP A 529 16.75 -31.79 -10.78
C ASP A 529 16.88 -32.71 -12.01
N GLU A 530 15.99 -32.58 -12.99
CA GLU A 530 16.10 -33.31 -14.26
C GLU A 530 17.19 -32.72 -15.17
N PHE A 531 17.47 -31.43 -15.00
CA PHE A 531 18.39 -30.69 -15.87
C PHE A 531 19.68 -30.26 -15.16
N ILE A 532 19.75 -30.34 -13.83
CA ILE A 532 20.86 -29.86 -13.02
C ILE A 532 21.27 -30.95 -12.03
N ASN A 533 22.51 -31.42 -12.16
CA ASN A 533 23.17 -32.20 -11.12
C ASN A 533 23.85 -31.23 -10.14
N TRP A 534 23.23 -31.03 -8.98
CA TRP A 534 23.69 -30.11 -7.95
C TRP A 534 25.00 -30.51 -7.28
N GLU A 535 25.24 -31.82 -7.10
CA GLU A 535 26.47 -32.34 -6.49
C GLU A 535 27.68 -32.12 -7.39
N GLU A 536 27.55 -32.48 -8.67
CA GLU A 536 28.60 -32.30 -9.67
C GLU A 536 28.67 -30.86 -10.19
N LYS A 537 27.67 -30.03 -9.87
CA LYS A 537 27.46 -28.68 -10.41
C LYS A 537 27.47 -28.69 -11.94
N LYS A 538 26.75 -29.61 -12.57
CA LYS A 538 26.66 -29.73 -14.03
C LYS A 538 25.22 -29.59 -14.49
N CYS A 539 25.02 -28.92 -15.62
CA CYS A 539 23.73 -28.87 -16.27
C CYS A 539 23.69 -29.78 -17.50
N ASN A 540 22.54 -30.39 -17.76
CA ASN A 540 22.29 -31.26 -18.91
C ASN A 540 21.09 -30.74 -19.72
N PHE A 541 21.33 -29.68 -20.51
CA PHE A 541 20.31 -29.05 -21.35
C PHE A 541 20.27 -29.60 -22.79
N GLN A 542 21.14 -30.56 -23.11
CA GLN A 542 21.23 -31.16 -24.44
C GLN A 542 20.49 -32.50 -24.49
N THR A 543 19.29 -32.52 -23.95
CA THR A 543 18.40 -33.69 -23.92
C THR A 543 17.17 -33.46 -24.79
N GLU A 544 16.58 -34.54 -25.29
CA GLU A 544 15.33 -34.46 -26.07
C GLU A 544 14.20 -33.81 -25.26
N GLU A 545 14.16 -34.07 -23.95
CA GLU A 545 13.22 -33.48 -23.00
C GLU A 545 13.38 -31.96 -22.92
N PHE A 546 14.61 -31.45 -22.81
CA PHE A 546 14.85 -30.00 -22.76
C PHE A 546 14.59 -29.33 -24.11
N TYR A 547 14.89 -30.01 -25.23
CA TYR A 547 14.52 -29.50 -26.56
C TYR A 547 13.01 -29.45 -26.77
N ARG A 548 12.26 -30.42 -26.27
CA ARG A 548 10.79 -30.41 -26.29
C ARG A 548 10.24 -29.23 -25.49
N LEU A 549 10.81 -28.96 -24.31
CA LEU A 549 10.49 -27.79 -23.50
C LEU A 549 10.72 -26.48 -24.25
N LEU A 550 11.90 -26.29 -24.86
CA LEU A 550 12.22 -25.08 -25.64
C LEU A 550 11.30 -24.91 -26.86
N LYS A 551 11.00 -26.02 -27.56
CA LYS A 551 10.07 -26.00 -28.69
C LYS A 551 8.69 -25.54 -28.25
N TYR A 552 8.21 -26.02 -27.11
CA TYR A 552 6.91 -25.59 -26.59
C TYR A 552 6.95 -24.14 -26.10
N ALA A 553 8.00 -23.73 -25.39
CA ALA A 553 8.16 -22.33 -24.97
C ALA A 553 8.13 -21.36 -26.15
N SER A 554 8.67 -21.76 -27.31
CA SER A 554 8.68 -20.93 -28.52
C SER A 554 7.30 -20.63 -29.12
N THR A 555 6.24 -21.33 -28.68
CA THR A 555 4.87 -21.04 -29.12
C THR A 555 4.24 -19.86 -28.37
N TYR A 556 4.82 -19.45 -27.24
CA TYR A 556 4.37 -18.30 -26.47
C TYR A 556 5.02 -16.99 -26.96
N PRO A 557 4.36 -15.84 -26.78
CA PRO A 557 4.93 -14.55 -27.14
C PRO A 557 6.19 -14.24 -26.31
N SER A 558 7.15 -13.51 -26.89
CA SER A 558 8.36 -13.07 -26.18
C SER A 558 8.10 -11.92 -25.20
N GLN A 559 7.03 -11.16 -25.40
CA GLN A 559 6.58 -10.08 -24.53
C GLN A 559 5.06 -10.07 -24.45
N ASN A 560 4.53 -9.70 -23.28
CA ASN A 560 3.11 -9.50 -23.09
C ASN A 560 2.68 -8.14 -23.66
N SER A 561 1.78 -8.13 -24.65
CA SER A 561 1.31 -6.93 -25.34
C SER A 561 0.42 -6.01 -24.50
N ALA A 562 -0.20 -6.54 -23.44
CA ALA A 562 -1.04 -5.79 -22.50
C ALA A 562 -0.28 -5.33 -21.24
N GLY A 563 1.02 -5.66 -21.16
CA GLY A 563 1.84 -5.51 -19.96
C GLY A 563 1.58 -6.63 -18.94
N ALA A 564 2.65 -7.28 -18.46
CA ALA A 564 2.54 -8.31 -17.44
C ALA A 564 1.88 -7.76 -16.16
N GLY A 565 0.87 -8.47 -15.65
CA GLY A 565 0.12 -8.10 -14.44
C GLY A 565 -0.91 -6.99 -14.64
N SER A 566 -1.32 -6.67 -15.87
CA SER A 566 -2.41 -5.71 -16.09
C SER A 566 -3.79 -6.36 -15.89
N ILE A 567 -4.73 -5.60 -15.33
CA ILE A 567 -6.13 -6.05 -15.15
C ILE A 567 -6.75 -6.55 -16.46
N ILE A 568 -6.38 -5.94 -17.60
CA ILE A 568 -6.89 -6.32 -18.93
C ILE A 568 -6.40 -7.72 -19.31
N ALA A 569 -5.12 -8.03 -19.07
CA ALA A 569 -4.57 -9.34 -19.36
C ALA A 569 -5.25 -10.44 -18.52
N TYR A 570 -5.58 -10.15 -17.26
CA TYR A 570 -6.29 -11.09 -16.39
C TYR A 570 -7.73 -11.36 -16.86
N LEU A 571 -8.46 -10.31 -17.25
CA LEU A 571 -9.82 -10.46 -17.75
C LEU A 571 -9.86 -11.24 -19.07
N ASP A 572 -8.91 -10.99 -19.98
CA ASP A 572 -8.80 -11.72 -21.24
C ASP A 572 -8.54 -13.23 -21.01
N ASP A 573 -7.61 -13.58 -20.12
CA ASP A 573 -7.34 -14.99 -19.79
C ASP A 573 -8.54 -15.64 -19.08
N TRP A 574 -9.26 -14.90 -18.22
CA TRP A 574 -10.49 -15.39 -17.58
C TRP A 574 -11.58 -15.69 -18.61
N ASP A 575 -11.78 -14.81 -19.59
CA ASP A 575 -12.71 -15.04 -20.71
C ASP A 575 -12.30 -16.26 -21.54
N ASP A 576 -11.00 -16.45 -21.79
CA ASP A 576 -10.49 -17.60 -22.55
C ASP A 576 -10.64 -18.92 -21.76
N VAL A 577 -10.46 -18.91 -20.43
CA VAL A 577 -10.77 -20.07 -19.57
C VAL A 577 -12.27 -20.37 -19.60
N TYR A 578 -13.11 -19.36 -19.36
CA TYR A 578 -14.57 -19.52 -19.31
C TYR A 578 -15.16 -19.98 -20.65
N SER A 579 -14.64 -19.47 -21.76
CA SER A 579 -15.06 -19.85 -23.12
C SER A 579 -14.44 -21.16 -23.62
N GLY A 580 -13.57 -21.80 -22.83
CA GLY A 580 -12.95 -23.09 -23.15
C GLY A 580 -11.82 -23.02 -24.18
N LYS A 581 -11.23 -21.84 -24.41
CA LYS A 581 -10.07 -21.66 -25.30
C LYS A 581 -8.75 -21.91 -24.58
N GLN A 582 -8.70 -21.71 -23.27
CA GLN A 582 -7.53 -21.95 -22.43
C GLN A 582 -7.67 -23.22 -21.60
N MET A 583 -6.61 -24.03 -21.55
CA MET A 583 -6.63 -25.35 -20.88
C MET A 583 -6.43 -25.27 -19.37
N LEU A 584 -5.46 -24.47 -18.92
CA LEU A 584 -4.96 -24.40 -17.55
C LEU A 584 -4.87 -22.96 -17.09
N MET A 585 -5.10 -22.74 -15.81
CA MET A 585 -4.87 -21.46 -15.15
C MET A 585 -3.77 -21.62 -14.11
N VAL A 586 -2.79 -20.72 -14.12
CA VAL A 586 -1.79 -20.58 -13.05
C VAL A 586 -2.29 -19.48 -12.13
N ASP A 587 -2.32 -19.74 -10.83
CA ASP A 587 -2.71 -18.71 -9.88
C ASP A 587 -1.96 -18.79 -8.55
N TRP A 588 -1.83 -17.63 -7.91
CA TRP A 588 -1.36 -17.45 -6.55
C TRP A 588 -2.56 -17.33 -5.63
N ILE A 589 -2.80 -18.38 -4.87
CA ILE A 589 -3.98 -18.49 -4.02
C ILE A 589 -3.64 -17.88 -2.66
N TYR A 590 -4.04 -16.62 -2.47
CA TYR A 590 -3.86 -15.87 -1.21
C TYR A 590 -5.04 -16.04 -0.24
N SER A 591 -6.21 -16.39 -0.74
CA SER A 591 -7.42 -16.55 0.07
C SER A 591 -8.34 -17.63 -0.48
N LEU A 592 -9.22 -18.16 0.37
CA LEU A 592 -10.30 -19.05 -0.06
C LEU A 592 -11.34 -18.31 -0.92
N GLY A 593 -11.39 -16.98 -0.90
CA GLY A 593 -12.29 -16.19 -1.76
C GLY A 593 -12.06 -16.48 -3.25
N SER A 594 -10.81 -16.77 -3.65
CA SER A 594 -10.46 -17.10 -5.04
C SER A 594 -11.20 -18.35 -5.56
N THR A 595 -11.66 -19.25 -4.68
CA THR A 595 -12.44 -20.42 -5.12
C THR A 595 -13.76 -20.05 -5.78
N LEU A 596 -14.35 -18.90 -5.41
CA LEU A 596 -15.56 -18.39 -6.06
C LEU A 596 -15.29 -18.00 -7.52
N THR A 597 -14.14 -17.38 -7.78
CA THR A 597 -13.68 -17.08 -9.14
C THR A 597 -13.52 -18.37 -9.93
N TYR A 598 -12.84 -19.37 -9.39
CA TYR A 598 -12.61 -20.65 -10.09
C TYR A 598 -13.91 -21.40 -10.36
N SER A 599 -14.85 -21.37 -9.41
CA SER A 599 -16.20 -21.89 -9.60
C SER A 599 -16.94 -21.21 -10.75
N GLY A 600 -16.80 -19.89 -10.91
CA GLY A 600 -17.35 -19.15 -12.05
C GLY A 600 -16.70 -19.54 -13.37
N LEU A 601 -15.36 -19.48 -13.44
CA LEU A 601 -14.58 -19.72 -14.66
C LEU A 601 -14.74 -21.16 -15.18
N PHE A 602 -14.69 -22.14 -14.28
CA PHE A 602 -14.78 -23.57 -14.63
C PHE A 602 -16.17 -24.16 -14.40
N GLN A 603 -17.20 -23.36 -14.13
CA GLN A 603 -18.58 -23.81 -13.92
C GLN A 603 -18.68 -24.92 -12.84
N ASN A 604 -18.02 -24.71 -11.70
CA ASN A 604 -17.85 -25.67 -10.59
C ASN A 604 -17.13 -26.98 -10.94
N ASN A 605 -16.46 -27.04 -12.09
CA ASN A 605 -15.75 -28.24 -12.55
C ASN A 605 -14.26 -27.95 -12.72
N TYR A 606 -13.57 -27.75 -11.60
CA TYR A 606 -12.12 -27.55 -11.54
C TYR A 606 -11.46 -28.46 -10.50
N THR A 607 -10.17 -28.67 -10.66
CA THR A 607 -9.29 -29.31 -9.66
C THR A 607 -7.92 -28.63 -9.65
N PHE A 608 -7.20 -28.77 -8.54
CA PHE A 608 -5.83 -28.30 -8.39
C PHE A 608 -4.88 -29.45 -8.75
N LYS A 609 -4.29 -29.37 -9.94
CA LYS A 609 -3.39 -30.40 -10.47
C LYS A 609 -1.93 -30.19 -10.04
N GLY A 610 -1.53 -28.91 -9.89
CA GLY A 610 -0.15 -28.50 -9.63
C GLY A 610 0.72 -28.50 -10.90
N PHE A 611 1.91 -27.90 -10.81
CA PHE A 611 2.89 -27.92 -11.89
C PHE A 611 3.42 -29.33 -12.15
N PRO A 612 3.76 -29.68 -13.40
CA PRO A 612 4.33 -30.99 -13.68
C PRO A 612 5.67 -31.15 -12.96
N THR A 613 5.84 -32.26 -12.26
CA THR A 613 7.06 -32.58 -11.52
C THR A 613 7.14 -34.08 -11.22
N SER A 614 8.36 -34.60 -11.13
CA SER A 614 8.62 -35.97 -10.69
C SER A 614 8.50 -36.17 -9.17
N SER A 615 8.28 -35.10 -8.39
CA SER A 615 8.18 -35.16 -6.93
C SER A 615 7.04 -34.30 -6.35
N GLY A 616 6.26 -34.86 -5.42
CA GLY A 616 5.18 -34.12 -4.76
C GLY A 616 3.98 -33.83 -5.68
N SER A 617 3.17 -32.83 -5.32
CA SER A 617 1.95 -32.46 -6.07
C SER A 617 2.16 -31.40 -7.14
N GLY A 618 3.31 -30.70 -7.13
CA GLY A 618 3.53 -29.54 -7.99
C GLY A 618 2.82 -28.26 -7.54
N SER A 619 2.10 -28.28 -6.42
CA SER A 619 1.61 -27.07 -5.75
C SER A 619 2.61 -26.69 -4.65
N VAL A 620 2.96 -25.41 -4.55
CA VAL A 620 3.96 -24.94 -3.57
C VAL A 620 3.42 -23.80 -2.72
N GLY A 621 3.69 -23.88 -1.42
CA GLY A 621 3.52 -22.75 -0.52
C GLY A 621 4.68 -21.78 -0.72
N ILE A 622 4.36 -20.50 -0.90
CA ILE A 622 5.35 -19.44 -1.06
C ILE A 622 5.15 -18.46 0.08
N PRO A 623 6.17 -18.25 0.93
CA PRO A 623 6.10 -17.29 2.03
C PRO A 623 5.63 -15.93 1.50
N TYR A 624 4.53 -15.45 2.06
CA TYR A 624 3.94 -14.17 1.72
C TYR A 624 4.30 -13.12 2.78
N LEU A 625 4.29 -13.52 4.04
CA LEU A 625 4.89 -12.79 5.14
C LEU A 625 5.96 -13.67 5.78
N SER A 626 7.17 -13.13 5.89
CA SER A 626 8.28 -13.76 6.59
C SER A 626 8.96 -12.74 7.47
N LEU A 627 9.14 -13.07 8.74
CA LEU A 627 9.75 -12.20 9.76
C LEU A 627 10.95 -12.89 10.39
N GLY A 628 11.92 -12.13 10.86
CA GLY A 628 13.02 -12.67 11.67
C GLY A 628 13.60 -11.64 12.62
N MET A 629 14.44 -12.12 13.54
CA MET A 629 15.14 -11.27 14.49
C MET A 629 16.61 -11.11 14.10
N SER A 630 17.15 -9.93 14.38
CA SER A 630 18.59 -9.71 14.30
C SER A 630 19.35 -10.53 15.35
N SER A 631 20.41 -11.21 14.92
CA SER A 631 21.33 -11.91 15.81
C SER A 631 22.03 -11.00 16.83
N VAL A 632 22.15 -9.70 16.53
CA VAL A 632 22.85 -8.72 17.38
C VAL A 632 21.90 -7.83 18.19
N SER A 633 20.58 -7.97 18.03
CA SER A 633 19.62 -7.23 18.87
C SER A 633 19.80 -7.59 20.34
N GLU A 634 19.77 -6.59 21.21
CA GLU A 634 19.77 -6.78 22.66
C GLU A 634 18.36 -7.11 23.19
N ASN A 635 17.32 -6.89 22.37
CA ASN A 635 15.91 -6.99 22.72
C ASN A 635 15.24 -8.26 22.17
N LYS A 636 15.97 -9.37 22.01
CA LYS A 636 15.41 -10.59 21.39
C LYS A 636 14.25 -11.18 22.19
N ASP A 637 14.39 -11.23 23.52
CA ASP A 637 13.34 -11.72 24.41
C ASP A 637 12.11 -10.81 24.41
N ASP A 638 12.29 -9.51 24.17
CA ASP A 638 11.21 -8.53 24.04
C ASP A 638 10.56 -8.54 22.64
N SER A 639 11.33 -8.90 21.61
CA SER A 639 10.86 -9.04 20.23
C SER A 639 10.10 -10.34 20.00
N HIS A 640 10.40 -11.39 20.78
CA HIS A 640 9.75 -12.69 20.63
C HIS A 640 8.23 -12.66 20.80
N PRO A 641 7.63 -12.09 21.87
CA PRO A 641 6.17 -12.07 22.03
C PRO A 641 5.39 -11.34 20.92
N ILE A 642 6.11 -10.66 20.03
CA ILE A 642 5.58 -9.88 18.91
C ILE A 642 5.56 -10.70 17.63
N LEU A 643 6.58 -11.54 17.43
CA LEU A 643 6.66 -12.53 16.36
C LEU A 643 5.69 -13.66 16.64
#